data_AF-A0A7J5B6G3-F1
#
_entry.id   AF-A0A7J5B6G3-F1
#
_cell.length_a   1.000
_cell.length_b   1.000
_cell.length_c   1.000
_cell.angle_alpha   90.00
_cell.angle_beta   90.00
_cell.angle_gamma   90.00
#
_symmetry.space_group_name_H-M   'P 1'
#
loop_
_entity.id
_entity.type
_entity.pdbx_description
1 polymer ?
#
loop_
_entity_poly.entity_id
_entity_poly.type
_entity_poly.pdbx_seq_one_letter_code
_entity_poly.pdbx_strand_id
1 'polypeptide(L)'
;MSRKQPLQDVTTEGSHGRSDEQAGPRLIEPVLSLPAPVPDLRGVAFPIIMASAPVFVAILLWLLLGSPAMLAFALLGPVMATASYAESRRQASAEHRRAQAVFDRELDACIQQARALASDELRRLEALAAEPCTARGAPPLELQERFCLGSGSVRVRVPMSGELRHLPEDVRARLDHVLTLDDAPVFGPGATFEITGSTSLVLAASRALLVQHAACAGEVRICGDASEPALAEELSALGRPWRWADAQVPDGGLLLDLSGARDGESSNAAPVRVHVQNASAASVVLENGRHVTLRPRFVTAEQLRASGPSRSDGAGQAGNDGQDSGEPRRPASITSPAAAGPTRPSGAGLYADLGTLGAHDTRLFGVDLVADGPHAVIGGTTGSGKSELLVTWVLALTETRSTREVQVLCFDFKGGATFDPLAELPHCVGIVTDLDAAEAQRAAVSLRAELRERERALRAAGATHIGQVPGLARLVVIVDEYQALVDAGAELHSVFADISARGRSLGMHLVLCAQQPAVAVRATTLANCSIRICLRVVADADSTALIGTASAARLPVDSPGLALVARDNRITEVQVRHRDRPAVAGFVDAAVQREAHLGHPPPQRPWLPALPTRITLAALTAHGPGLAFGLSDDTEAREQRPARFDPHLGAMAVIGGPRTGKTGCLTALVESARSEPDSVVGWVTVLAADPEPAWDQLIAADLAAGPGLLLVDDIDALLAGVEEPHRTAMTERLVRLIKASASCSPAVAFSLSRVTGGTAAIVASAAQTLRLVGGDRSAYVMAGGQSSEHDADAPAGRAVWHGRACQVAQASQPIGNRGRDAEDATDPLDLIHGESDRELLVVARQPATIRRILEARGFVCTDLADWGAVTPATRGHPERGGSEPGSVQRAVIGDLETWQGRFGVLSRLSAEHRVLLSGVTPAEHRSLLRGDPLPPLIVDASRSAVLRHSRGVLERIRWSDQERSLSGP
;
A
#
# COMPACT_ATOMS: atom_id res chain seq x y z
N MET A 1 -13.08 -39.29 27.69
CA MET A 1 -11.94 -38.78 26.90
C MET A 1 -11.89 -37.27 27.06
N SER A 2 -10.71 -36.71 27.37
CA SER A 2 -10.57 -35.35 27.90
C SER A 2 -10.91 -34.26 26.88
N ARG A 3 -11.80 -33.34 27.26
CA ARG A 3 -11.88 -31.99 26.66
C ARG A 3 -11.06 -31.03 27.54
N LYS A 4 -10.08 -30.33 26.96
CA LYS A 4 -9.46 -29.18 27.61
C LYS A 4 -10.48 -28.03 27.66
N GLN A 5 -10.74 -27.49 28.84
CA GLN A 5 -11.53 -26.26 29.00
C GLN A 5 -10.66 -25.04 28.65
N PRO A 6 -11.22 -23.98 28.03
CA PRO A 6 -10.56 -22.69 27.93
C PRO A 6 -10.61 -21.97 29.30
N LEU A 7 -9.66 -21.05 29.52
CA LEU A 7 -9.52 -20.30 30.77
C LEU A 7 -10.74 -19.39 31.01
N GLN A 8 -11.20 -19.32 32.27
CA GLN A 8 -12.14 -18.31 32.75
C GLN A 8 -11.48 -17.39 33.79
N ASP A 9 -11.79 -16.10 33.64
CA ASP A 9 -11.87 -14.98 34.59
C ASP A 9 -11.24 -15.07 35.99
N VAL A 10 -10.49 -14.01 36.35
CA VAL A 10 -10.46 -13.43 37.69
C VAL A 10 -10.46 -11.90 37.57
N THR A 11 -11.46 -11.26 38.18
CA THR A 11 -11.48 -9.84 38.55
C THR A 11 -10.89 -9.68 39.95
N THR A 12 -10.19 -8.56 40.20
CA THR A 12 -9.89 -8.11 41.57
C THR A 12 -10.85 -7.00 41.95
N GLU A 13 -11.97 -7.35 42.59
CA GLU A 13 -12.71 -6.40 43.43
C GLU A 13 -11.96 -6.23 44.76
N GLY A 14 -11.50 -5.02 45.04
CA GLY A 14 -11.00 -4.61 46.35
C GLY A 14 -11.99 -3.61 46.97
N SER A 15 -12.74 -4.04 47.99
CA SER A 15 -13.80 -3.22 48.59
C SER A 15 -13.27 -2.35 49.74
N HIS A 16 -13.00 -1.07 49.47
CA HIS A 16 -12.91 -0.02 50.51
C HIS A 16 -13.71 1.21 50.06
N GLY A 17 -14.83 1.45 50.74
CA GLY A 17 -15.70 2.59 50.45
C GLY A 17 -15.41 3.79 51.35
N ARG A 18 -15.08 4.94 50.76
CA ARG A 18 -15.43 6.26 51.33
C ARG A 18 -15.37 7.38 50.28
N SER A 19 -16.37 8.26 50.37
CA SER A 19 -16.49 9.62 49.79
C SER A 19 -16.34 9.80 48.28
N ASP A 20 -17.42 10.32 47.67
CA ASP A 20 -17.33 11.20 46.49
C ASP A 20 -16.27 12.28 46.71
N GLU A 21 -15.35 12.46 45.75
CA GLU A 21 -14.96 13.80 45.30
C GLU A 21 -14.27 13.78 43.92
N GLN A 22 -14.63 14.77 43.09
CA GLN A 22 -13.92 15.24 41.88
C GLN A 22 -13.85 14.29 40.67
N ALA A 23 -14.86 14.43 39.80
CA ALA A 23 -14.87 13.85 38.46
C ALA A 23 -13.88 14.54 37.51
N GLY A 24 -12.79 13.86 37.16
CA GLY A 24 -12.03 14.12 35.94
C GLY A 24 -12.75 13.58 34.69
N PRO A 25 -12.41 14.04 33.48
CA PRO A 25 -13.05 13.57 32.25
C PRO A 25 -12.73 12.09 32.02
N ARG A 26 -13.74 11.22 32.10
CA ARG A 26 -13.63 9.83 31.66
C ARG A 26 -13.41 9.81 30.13
N LEU A 27 -12.17 9.57 29.71
CA LEU A 27 -11.86 9.18 28.35
C LEU A 27 -12.69 7.93 28.02
N ILE A 28 -13.49 8.01 26.96
CA ILE A 28 -14.29 6.87 26.48
C ILE A 28 -13.30 5.87 25.87
N GLU A 29 -13.11 4.72 26.51
CA GLU A 29 -12.25 3.67 25.97
C GLU A 29 -12.76 3.20 24.60
N PRO A 30 -11.88 3.07 23.58
CA PRO A 30 -12.29 2.66 22.25
C PRO A 30 -12.71 1.18 22.22
N VAL A 31 -14.02 0.95 22.10
CA VAL A 31 -14.59 -0.39 21.96
C VAL A 31 -14.38 -0.92 20.53
N LEU A 32 -13.90 -2.16 20.41
CA LEU A 32 -13.70 -2.84 19.13
C LEU A 32 -15.02 -3.47 18.66
N SER A 33 -15.58 -2.97 17.56
CA SER A 33 -16.81 -3.54 16.97
C SER A 33 -16.49 -4.77 16.11
N LEU A 34 -17.15 -5.88 16.39
CA LEU A 34 -17.03 -7.12 15.59
C LEU A 34 -18.03 -7.11 14.42
N PRO A 35 -17.66 -7.64 13.24
CA PRO A 35 -18.54 -7.68 12.07
C PRO A 35 -19.71 -8.64 12.27
N ALA A 36 -20.86 -8.34 11.65
CA ALA A 36 -22.05 -9.20 11.75
C ALA A 36 -21.89 -10.48 10.89
N PRO A 37 -22.23 -11.69 11.41
CA PRO A 37 -21.98 -12.94 10.67
C PRO A 37 -22.77 -13.00 9.35
N VAL A 38 -22.13 -13.51 8.30
CA VAL A 38 -22.75 -13.71 6.99
C VAL A 38 -23.91 -14.70 7.11
N PRO A 39 -25.13 -14.37 6.64
CA PRO A 39 -26.25 -15.30 6.67
C PRO A 39 -26.01 -16.54 5.81
N ASP A 40 -26.32 -17.71 6.36
CA ASP A 40 -26.25 -19.00 5.67
C ASP A 40 -27.06 -18.99 4.36
N LEU A 41 -26.51 -19.67 3.34
CA LEU A 41 -27.19 -19.92 2.07
C LEU A 41 -28.45 -20.78 2.27
N ARG A 42 -29.59 -20.10 2.44
CA ARG A 42 -30.91 -20.76 2.45
C ARG A 42 -31.11 -21.51 1.13
N GLY A 43 -31.31 -22.82 1.21
CA GLY A 43 -31.57 -23.65 0.04
C GLY A 43 -32.87 -23.24 -0.66
N VAL A 44 -32.76 -22.74 -1.89
CA VAL A 44 -33.92 -22.49 -2.76
C VAL A 44 -34.55 -23.85 -3.09
N ALA A 45 -35.78 -24.08 -2.66
CA ALA A 45 -36.54 -25.28 -2.98
C ALA A 45 -37.16 -25.17 -4.39
N PHE A 46 -37.26 -26.28 -5.12
CA PHE A 46 -37.94 -26.29 -6.42
C PHE A 46 -39.47 -26.20 -6.21
N PRO A 47 -40.20 -25.31 -6.91
CA PRO A 47 -41.62 -25.07 -6.65
C PRO A 47 -42.52 -26.13 -7.33
N ILE A 48 -42.47 -27.36 -6.82
CA ILE A 48 -43.20 -28.54 -7.37
C ILE A 48 -44.71 -28.27 -7.54
N ILE A 49 -45.33 -27.60 -6.56
CA ILE A 49 -46.77 -27.26 -6.59
C ILE A 49 -47.12 -26.33 -7.76
N MET A 50 -46.24 -25.36 -8.07
CA MET A 50 -46.46 -24.41 -9.16
C MET A 50 -46.19 -25.06 -10.53
N ALA A 51 -45.26 -26.02 -10.58
CA ALA A 51 -44.99 -26.82 -11.78
C ALA A 51 -46.14 -27.79 -12.13
N SER A 52 -46.90 -28.29 -11.15
CA SER A 52 -47.96 -29.28 -11.38
C SER A 52 -49.32 -28.67 -11.78
N ALA A 53 -49.61 -27.43 -11.37
CA ALA A 53 -50.92 -26.81 -11.64
C ALA A 53 -51.31 -26.75 -13.14
N PRO A 54 -50.43 -26.37 -14.09
CA PRO A 54 -50.76 -26.39 -15.52
C PRO A 54 -50.97 -27.80 -16.08
N VAL A 55 -50.36 -28.83 -15.49
CA VAL A 55 -50.54 -30.23 -15.88
C VAL A 55 -51.96 -30.69 -15.51
N PHE A 56 -52.43 -30.38 -14.29
CA PHE A 56 -53.81 -30.66 -13.87
C PHE A 56 -54.84 -29.93 -14.74
N VAL A 57 -54.60 -28.64 -15.05
CA VAL A 57 -55.49 -27.85 -15.92
C VAL A 57 -55.52 -28.40 -17.35
N ALA A 58 -54.38 -28.80 -17.91
CA ALA A 58 -54.30 -29.40 -19.25
C ALA A 58 -55.05 -30.75 -19.33
N ILE A 59 -54.94 -31.60 -18.31
CA ILE A 59 -55.68 -32.88 -18.22
C ILE A 59 -57.19 -32.62 -18.11
N LEU A 60 -57.61 -31.67 -17.26
CA LEU A 60 -59.02 -31.31 -17.10
C LEU A 60 -59.63 -30.77 -18.41
N LEU A 61 -58.90 -29.90 -19.11
CA LEU A 61 -59.31 -29.36 -20.42
C LEU A 61 -59.33 -30.43 -21.51
N TRP A 62 -58.39 -31.38 -21.50
CA TRP A 62 -58.41 -32.52 -22.43
C TRP A 62 -59.64 -33.40 -22.23
N LEU A 63 -60.01 -33.71 -20.97
CA LEU A 63 -61.21 -34.49 -20.64
C LEU A 63 -62.51 -33.77 -21.01
N LEU A 64 -62.55 -32.43 -20.93
CA LEU A 64 -63.73 -31.62 -21.27
C LEU A 64 -63.88 -31.35 -22.77
N LEU A 65 -62.78 -31.12 -23.50
CA LEU A 65 -62.83 -30.72 -24.92
C LEU A 65 -62.46 -31.84 -25.90
N GLY A 66 -61.97 -32.98 -25.43
CA GLY A 66 -61.61 -34.15 -26.25
C GLY A 66 -60.39 -33.99 -27.18
N SER A 67 -59.81 -32.78 -27.29
CA SER A 67 -58.71 -32.49 -28.20
C SER A 67 -57.34 -32.75 -27.56
N PRO A 68 -56.50 -33.66 -28.09
CA PRO A 68 -55.18 -33.97 -27.53
C PRO A 68 -54.21 -32.78 -27.59
N ALA A 69 -54.51 -31.74 -28.40
CA ALA A 69 -53.72 -30.52 -28.45
C ALA A 69 -53.67 -29.77 -27.09
N MET A 70 -54.67 -29.95 -26.22
CA MET A 70 -54.70 -29.31 -24.90
C MET A 70 -53.58 -29.80 -23.97
N LEU A 71 -53.02 -30.99 -24.21
CA LEU A 71 -51.89 -31.52 -23.44
C LEU A 71 -50.61 -30.71 -23.64
N ALA A 72 -50.48 -29.93 -24.73
CA ALA A 72 -49.32 -29.06 -24.94
C ALA A 72 -49.17 -27.98 -23.86
N PHE A 73 -50.27 -27.53 -23.23
CA PHE A 73 -50.22 -26.57 -22.12
C PHE A 73 -49.53 -27.13 -20.86
N ALA A 74 -49.45 -28.46 -20.71
CA ALA A 74 -48.74 -29.10 -19.60
C ALA A 74 -47.22 -28.81 -19.63
N LEU A 75 -46.64 -28.51 -20.80
CA LEU A 75 -45.22 -28.17 -20.95
C LEU A 75 -44.87 -26.76 -20.44
N LEU A 76 -45.85 -25.85 -20.35
CA LEU A 76 -45.61 -24.47 -19.96
C LEU A 76 -45.19 -24.34 -18.48
N GLY A 77 -45.77 -25.17 -17.60
CA GLY A 77 -45.49 -25.19 -16.16
C GLY A 77 -44.04 -25.55 -15.81
N PRO A 78 -43.51 -26.70 -16.26
CA PRO A 78 -42.12 -27.08 -16.04
C PRO A 78 -41.11 -26.05 -16.57
N VAL A 79 -41.39 -25.42 -17.72
CA VAL A 79 -40.52 -24.38 -18.31
C VAL A 79 -40.51 -23.12 -17.44
N MET A 80 -41.67 -22.64 -16.99
CA MET A 80 -41.71 -21.49 -16.07
C MET A 80 -41.11 -21.80 -14.69
N ALA A 81 -41.33 -23.00 -14.15
CA ALA A 81 -40.79 -23.40 -12.85
C ALA A 81 -39.26 -23.52 -12.88
N THR A 82 -38.67 -24.04 -13.96
CA THR A 82 -37.21 -24.11 -14.15
C THR A 82 -36.59 -22.74 -14.37
N ALA A 83 -37.24 -21.85 -15.14
CA ALA A 83 -36.81 -20.46 -15.29
C ALA A 83 -36.83 -19.71 -13.95
N SER A 84 -37.94 -19.76 -13.21
CA SER A 84 -38.08 -19.12 -11.89
C SER A 84 -37.09 -19.69 -10.86
N TYR A 85 -36.84 -21.00 -10.87
CA TYR A 85 -35.84 -21.62 -10.00
C TYR A 85 -34.41 -21.13 -10.31
N ALA A 86 -34.05 -20.99 -11.59
CA ALA A 86 -32.77 -20.44 -12.01
C ALA A 86 -32.61 -18.97 -11.63
N GLU A 87 -33.67 -18.16 -11.78
CA GLU A 87 -33.75 -16.77 -11.34
C GLU A 87 -33.51 -16.65 -9.82
N SER A 88 -34.30 -17.37 -9.00
CA SER A 88 -34.18 -17.35 -7.54
C SER A 88 -32.81 -17.84 -7.05
N ARG A 89 -32.22 -18.86 -7.69
CA ARG A 89 -30.87 -19.33 -7.35
C ARG A 89 -29.78 -18.30 -7.71
N ARG A 90 -29.95 -17.54 -8.80
CA ARG A 90 -29.05 -16.43 -9.16
C ARG A 90 -29.17 -15.27 -8.18
N GLN A 91 -30.39 -14.91 -7.78
CA GLN A 91 -30.65 -13.84 -6.80
C GLN A 91 -30.06 -14.20 -5.43
N ALA A 92 -30.34 -15.38 -4.88
CA ALA A 92 -29.75 -15.83 -3.61
C ALA A 92 -28.21 -15.86 -3.63
N SER A 93 -27.60 -16.28 -4.74
CA SER A 93 -26.15 -16.23 -4.93
C SER A 93 -25.59 -14.80 -5.07
N ALA A 94 -26.36 -13.85 -5.62
CA ALA A 94 -25.97 -12.45 -5.69
C ALA A 94 -26.09 -11.76 -4.32
N GLU A 95 -27.13 -12.06 -3.55
CA GLU A 95 -27.33 -11.54 -2.19
C GLU A 95 -26.26 -12.05 -1.23
N HIS A 96 -25.97 -13.36 -1.22
CA HIS A 96 -24.90 -13.91 -0.38
C HIS A 96 -23.53 -13.33 -0.73
N ARG A 97 -23.20 -13.13 -2.02
CA ARG A 97 -21.98 -12.42 -2.44
C ARG A 97 -21.92 -10.96 -1.98
N ARG A 98 -23.05 -10.26 -1.94
CA ARG A 98 -23.13 -8.89 -1.38
C ARG A 98 -22.94 -8.90 0.14
N ALA A 99 -23.53 -9.86 0.85
CA ALA A 99 -23.37 -10.00 2.30
C ALA A 99 -21.91 -10.33 2.66
N GLN A 100 -21.27 -11.24 1.93
CA GLN A 100 -19.83 -11.52 2.07
C GLN A 100 -18.99 -10.26 1.85
N ALA A 101 -19.20 -9.51 0.77
CA ALA A 101 -18.48 -8.27 0.49
C ALA A 101 -18.81 -7.10 1.44
N VAL A 102 -19.81 -7.21 2.31
CA VAL A 102 -20.03 -6.30 3.45
C VAL A 102 -19.21 -6.79 4.65
N PHE A 103 -19.35 -8.07 5.01
CA PHE A 103 -18.59 -8.71 6.08
C PHE A 103 -17.08 -8.54 5.91
N ASP A 104 -16.53 -8.77 4.72
CA ASP A 104 -15.10 -8.64 4.44
C ASP A 104 -14.60 -7.20 4.70
N ARG A 105 -15.41 -6.19 4.35
CA ARG A 105 -15.08 -4.77 4.59
C ARG A 105 -15.18 -4.38 6.07
N GLU A 106 -16.20 -4.87 6.78
CA GLU A 106 -16.34 -4.66 8.22
C GLU A 106 -15.22 -5.38 9.00
N LEU A 107 -14.82 -6.56 8.54
CA LEU A 107 -13.70 -7.33 9.10
C LEU A 107 -12.35 -6.62 8.87
N ASP A 108 -12.08 -6.11 7.67
CA ASP A 108 -10.85 -5.35 7.42
C ASP A 108 -10.79 -4.07 8.27
N ALA A 109 -11.92 -3.37 8.45
CA ALA A 109 -12.00 -2.22 9.36
C ALA A 109 -11.77 -2.61 10.83
N CYS A 110 -12.37 -3.71 11.28
CA CYS A 110 -12.17 -4.28 12.62
C CYS A 110 -10.69 -4.63 12.85
N ILE A 111 -10.03 -5.29 11.89
CA ILE A 111 -8.60 -5.63 11.97
C ILE A 111 -7.71 -4.38 11.99
N GLN A 112 -8.03 -3.35 11.20
CA GLN A 112 -7.30 -2.08 11.24
C GLN A 112 -7.43 -1.38 12.60
N GLN A 113 -8.63 -1.34 13.18
CA GLN A 113 -8.86 -0.78 14.51
C GLN A 113 -8.10 -1.60 15.58
N ALA A 114 -8.15 -2.93 15.52
CA ALA A 114 -7.42 -3.81 16.43
C ALA A 114 -5.89 -3.60 16.35
N ARG A 115 -5.33 -3.42 15.14
CA ARG A 115 -3.91 -3.10 14.93
C ARG A 115 -3.51 -1.74 15.51
N ALA A 116 -4.35 -0.72 15.35
CA ALA A 116 -4.11 0.60 15.92
C ALA A 116 -4.02 0.53 17.45
N LEU A 117 -5.00 -0.11 18.09
CA LEU A 117 -5.04 -0.31 19.54
C LEU A 117 -3.87 -1.15 20.06
N ALA A 118 -3.49 -2.21 19.35
CA ALA A 118 -2.31 -3.01 19.68
C ALA A 118 -1.02 -2.19 19.57
N SER A 119 -0.90 -1.33 18.55
CA SER A 119 0.26 -0.44 18.36
C SER A 119 0.34 0.67 19.41
N ASP A 120 -0.80 1.21 19.86
CA ASP A 120 -0.85 2.19 20.96
C ASP A 120 -0.46 1.57 22.29
N GLU A 121 -0.95 0.36 22.61
CA GLU A 121 -0.55 -0.34 23.83
C GLU A 121 0.92 -0.81 23.76
N LEU A 122 1.44 -1.23 22.59
CA LEU A 122 2.88 -1.50 22.44
C LEU A 122 3.72 -0.26 22.74
N ARG A 123 3.41 0.88 22.12
CA ARG A 123 4.10 2.16 22.40
C ARG A 123 4.04 2.54 23.88
N ARG A 124 2.92 2.26 24.55
CA ARG A 124 2.76 2.50 25.99
C ARG A 124 3.65 1.58 26.83
N LEU A 125 3.68 0.28 26.52
CA LEU A 125 4.54 -0.70 27.21
C LEU A 125 6.03 -0.41 26.96
N GLU A 126 6.39 -0.01 25.74
CA GLU A 126 7.74 0.45 25.39
C GLU A 126 8.12 1.71 26.16
N ALA A 127 7.26 2.73 26.22
CA ALA A 127 7.52 3.94 27.01
C ALA A 127 7.75 3.60 28.49
N LEU A 128 6.91 2.75 29.08
CA LEU A 128 7.05 2.28 30.46
C LEU A 128 8.34 1.45 30.69
N ALA A 129 8.85 0.75 29.68
CA ALA A 129 10.09 -0.03 29.77
C ALA A 129 11.35 0.78 29.41
N ALA A 130 11.18 1.90 28.72
CA ALA A 130 12.22 2.78 28.23
C ALA A 130 12.62 3.85 29.25
N GLU A 131 11.71 4.34 30.10
CA GLU A 131 11.99 5.36 31.11
C GLU A 131 13.15 4.97 32.05
N PRO A 132 14.32 5.60 31.95
CA PRO A 132 15.35 5.53 32.96
C PRO A 132 15.11 6.63 34.00
N CYS A 133 15.65 6.45 35.20
CA CYS A 133 15.39 7.28 36.38
C CYS A 133 15.98 8.71 36.32
N THR A 134 16.23 9.25 35.12
CA THR A 134 16.86 10.55 34.85
C THR A 134 15.86 11.65 34.46
N ALA A 135 14.59 11.30 34.20
CA ALA A 135 13.53 12.28 34.03
C ALA A 135 13.22 12.99 35.36
N ARG A 136 13.39 14.32 35.43
CA ARG A 136 12.95 15.13 36.58
C ARG A 136 11.43 15.32 36.56
N GLY A 137 10.72 14.29 36.96
CA GLY A 137 9.27 14.27 37.15
C GLY A 137 8.86 12.87 37.58
N ALA A 138 8.41 12.71 38.83
CA ALA A 138 8.03 11.39 39.33
C ALA A 138 6.69 10.96 38.70
N PRO A 139 6.60 9.76 38.07
CA PRO A 139 5.32 9.17 37.71
C PRO A 139 4.51 8.82 38.98
N PRO A 140 3.18 8.64 38.88
CA PRO A 140 2.34 8.28 40.03
C PRO A 140 2.78 6.94 40.67
N LEU A 141 2.70 6.88 42.00
CA LEU A 141 3.19 5.79 42.84
C LEU A 141 2.73 4.38 42.39
N GLU A 142 1.52 4.24 41.85
CA GLU A 142 0.96 2.97 41.37
C GLU A 142 1.76 2.30 40.23
N LEU A 143 2.62 3.04 39.53
CA LEU A 143 3.48 2.50 38.46
C LEU A 143 4.86 2.04 38.96
N GLN A 144 5.27 2.41 40.18
CA GLN A 144 6.62 2.11 40.70
C GLN A 144 6.80 0.65 41.15
N GLU A 145 5.72 -0.13 41.24
CA GLU A 145 5.72 -1.52 41.73
C GLU A 145 5.80 -2.57 40.60
N ARG A 146 6.25 -2.19 39.39
CA ARG A 146 6.31 -3.08 38.21
C ARG A 146 7.68 -3.05 37.55
N PHE A 147 8.40 -4.17 37.65
CA PHE A 147 9.71 -4.34 37.02
C PHE A 147 9.59 -5.02 35.66
N CYS A 148 10.29 -4.52 34.64
CA CYS A 148 10.40 -5.17 33.33
C CYS A 148 11.38 -6.34 33.42
N LEU A 149 10.88 -7.56 33.19
CA LEU A 149 11.64 -8.81 33.29
C LEU A 149 12.33 -9.20 31.96
N GLY A 150 11.83 -8.68 30.84
CA GLY A 150 12.29 -9.00 29.49
C GLY A 150 11.24 -8.71 28.43
N SER A 151 11.43 -9.22 27.20
CA SER A 151 10.45 -9.15 26.10
C SER A 151 9.73 -10.49 25.92
N GLY A 152 8.48 -10.49 25.45
CA GLY A 152 7.73 -11.71 25.23
C GLY A 152 6.35 -11.47 24.64
N SER A 153 5.61 -12.54 24.39
CA SER A 153 4.29 -12.46 23.76
C SER A 153 3.23 -11.99 24.77
N VAL A 154 2.70 -10.78 24.58
CA VAL A 154 1.72 -10.12 25.45
C VAL A 154 0.41 -9.90 24.72
N ARG A 155 -0.67 -10.52 25.21
CA ARG A 155 -2.02 -10.32 24.66
C ARG A 155 -2.67 -9.04 25.19
N VAL A 156 -2.97 -8.12 24.28
CA VAL A 156 -3.72 -6.89 24.54
C VAL A 156 -5.18 -7.24 24.85
N ARG A 157 -5.73 -6.63 25.91
CA ARG A 157 -7.14 -6.73 26.26
C ARG A 157 -7.86 -5.47 25.80
N VAL A 158 -8.83 -5.65 24.90
CA VAL A 158 -9.67 -4.58 24.35
C VAL A 158 -11.13 -4.92 24.62
N PRO A 159 -11.97 -3.98 25.12
CA PRO A 159 -13.41 -4.20 25.22
C PRO A 159 -14.00 -4.37 23.81
N MET A 160 -14.79 -5.43 23.61
CA MET A 160 -15.39 -5.75 22.30
C MET A 160 -16.91 -5.59 22.31
N SER A 161 -17.46 -5.11 21.21
CA SER A 161 -18.90 -5.06 20.95
C SER A 161 -19.27 -6.17 19.95
N GLY A 162 -20.16 -7.07 20.36
CA GLY A 162 -20.50 -8.29 19.63
C GLY A 162 -19.92 -9.56 20.28
N GLU A 163 -20.19 -10.73 19.68
CA GLU A 163 -19.80 -12.02 20.25
C GLU A 163 -18.81 -12.78 19.36
N LEU A 164 -17.57 -12.93 19.84
CA LEU A 164 -16.49 -13.69 19.18
C LEU A 164 -16.92 -15.08 18.68
N ARG A 165 -17.81 -15.79 19.40
CA ARG A 165 -18.28 -17.14 19.06
C ARG A 165 -19.06 -17.25 17.75
N HIS A 166 -19.55 -16.13 17.21
CA HIS A 166 -20.26 -16.08 15.94
C HIS A 166 -19.33 -15.82 14.73
N LEU A 167 -18.04 -15.58 14.97
CA LEU A 167 -17.06 -15.42 13.90
C LEU A 167 -16.43 -16.78 13.50
N PRO A 168 -16.10 -16.96 12.20
CA PRO A 168 -15.35 -18.12 11.71
C PRO A 168 -14.02 -18.33 12.45
N GLU A 169 -13.49 -19.55 12.43
CA GLU A 169 -12.33 -19.93 13.23
C GLU A 169 -11.01 -19.27 12.78
N ASP A 170 -10.84 -19.13 11.47
CA ASP A 170 -9.75 -18.37 10.83
C ASP A 170 -9.81 -16.88 11.21
N VAL A 171 -11.00 -16.28 11.21
CA VAL A 171 -11.21 -14.89 11.63
C VAL A 171 -10.86 -14.69 13.10
N ARG A 172 -11.29 -15.62 13.98
CA ARG A 172 -10.92 -15.61 15.40
C ARG A 172 -9.41 -15.72 15.59
N ALA A 173 -8.74 -16.64 14.89
CA ALA A 173 -7.28 -16.79 14.97
C ALA A 173 -6.53 -15.55 14.46
N ARG A 174 -7.03 -14.90 13.40
CA ARG A 174 -6.45 -13.67 12.83
C ARG A 174 -6.58 -12.49 13.80
N LEU A 175 -7.70 -12.35 14.51
CA LEU A 175 -7.87 -11.37 15.59
C LEU A 175 -7.00 -11.69 16.82
N ASP A 176 -6.87 -12.98 17.18
CA ASP A 176 -6.01 -13.44 18.28
C ASP A 176 -4.56 -13.03 18.06
N HIS A 177 -4.05 -13.26 16.85
CA HIS A 177 -2.70 -12.88 16.42
C HIS A 177 -2.51 -11.36 16.39
N VAL A 178 -3.47 -10.59 15.84
CA VAL A 178 -3.39 -9.11 15.80
C VAL A 178 -3.39 -8.47 17.19
N LEU A 179 -4.09 -9.08 18.16
CA LEU A 179 -4.13 -8.61 19.55
C LEU A 179 -3.03 -9.23 20.42
N THR A 180 -2.10 -9.98 19.85
CA THR A 180 -0.95 -10.55 20.53
C THR A 180 0.30 -9.82 20.06
N LEU A 181 0.92 -9.07 20.97
CA LEU A 181 2.16 -8.35 20.71
C LEU A 181 3.34 -9.27 21.02
N ASP A 182 4.01 -9.74 19.98
CA ASP A 182 5.26 -10.47 20.13
C ASP A 182 6.41 -9.49 20.45
N ASP A 183 7.39 -9.96 21.23
CA ASP A 183 8.50 -9.17 21.79
C ASP A 183 8.12 -7.89 22.58
N ALA A 184 6.89 -7.79 23.07
CA ALA A 184 6.47 -6.71 23.96
C ALA A 184 7.13 -6.80 25.36
N PRO A 185 7.39 -5.68 26.05
CA PRO A 185 7.90 -5.69 27.41
C PRO A 185 6.97 -6.41 28.41
N VAL A 186 7.52 -7.39 29.14
CA VAL A 186 6.81 -8.19 30.14
C VAL A 186 7.14 -7.68 31.54
N PHE A 187 6.13 -7.19 32.25
CA PHE A 187 6.28 -6.66 33.60
C PHE A 187 5.87 -7.69 34.68
N GLY A 188 6.70 -7.82 35.72
CA GLY A 188 6.39 -8.57 36.93
C GLY A 188 5.78 -7.68 38.01
N PRO A 189 4.76 -8.15 38.76
CA PRO A 189 4.23 -7.43 39.93
C PRO A 189 5.15 -7.60 41.14
N GLY A 190 5.26 -6.56 41.97
CA GLY A 190 6.01 -6.62 43.23
C GLY A 190 7.51 -6.40 43.08
N ALA A 191 8.22 -6.40 44.21
CA ALA A 191 9.62 -5.98 44.30
C ALA A 191 10.58 -7.10 44.77
N THR A 192 10.10 -8.32 44.96
CA THR A 192 10.91 -9.46 45.45
C THR A 192 11.00 -10.54 44.38
N PHE A 193 12.22 -10.88 43.97
CA PHE A 193 12.50 -11.77 42.83
C PHE A 193 13.39 -12.93 43.24
N GLU A 194 12.96 -14.16 42.95
CA GLU A 194 13.75 -15.38 43.15
C GLU A 194 14.27 -15.84 41.79
N ILE A 195 15.57 -15.63 41.53
CA ILE A 195 16.18 -15.85 40.21
C ILE A 195 17.03 -17.12 40.27
N THR A 196 16.76 -18.08 39.38
CA THR A 196 17.49 -19.36 39.32
C THR A 196 18.02 -19.62 37.91
N GLY A 197 19.18 -20.25 37.79
CA GLY A 197 19.83 -20.51 36.49
C GLY A 197 21.34 -20.71 36.65
N SER A 198 22.11 -20.51 35.57
CA SER A 198 23.57 -20.47 35.69
C SER A 198 24.03 -19.14 36.32
N THR A 199 25.07 -19.18 37.14
CA THR A 199 25.59 -18.02 37.92
C THR A 199 25.76 -16.76 37.07
N SER A 200 26.31 -16.88 35.84
CA SER A 200 26.51 -15.75 34.93
C SER A 200 25.20 -15.12 34.44
N LEU A 201 24.17 -15.94 34.18
CA LEU A 201 22.85 -15.46 33.73
C LEU A 201 22.02 -14.92 34.89
N VAL A 202 22.09 -15.54 36.07
CA VAL A 202 21.48 -15.03 37.32
C VAL A 202 22.01 -13.64 37.61
N LEU A 203 23.34 -13.45 37.68
CA LEU A 203 23.97 -12.15 37.87
C LEU A 203 23.54 -11.12 36.81
N ALA A 204 23.53 -11.50 35.53
CA ALA A 204 23.15 -10.59 34.46
C ALA A 204 21.67 -10.15 34.51
N ALA A 205 20.77 -11.02 34.98
CA ALA A 205 19.35 -10.70 35.20
C ALA A 205 19.15 -9.84 36.46
N SER A 206 19.85 -10.14 37.55
CA SER A 206 19.84 -9.33 38.78
C SER A 206 20.30 -7.90 38.52
N ARG A 207 21.39 -7.72 37.75
CA ARG A 207 21.85 -6.40 37.30
C ARG A 207 20.77 -5.65 36.51
N ALA A 208 20.00 -6.34 35.67
CA ALA A 208 18.92 -5.71 34.88
C ALA A 208 17.76 -5.19 35.75
N LEU A 209 17.47 -5.85 36.88
CA LEU A 209 16.50 -5.35 37.88
C LEU A 209 17.08 -4.21 38.72
N LEU A 210 18.36 -4.30 39.09
CA LEU A 210 19.05 -3.26 39.88
C LEU A 210 19.16 -1.91 39.15
N VAL A 211 19.35 -1.91 37.82
CA VAL A 211 19.29 -0.67 37.01
C VAL A 211 17.91 -0.02 37.10
N GLN A 212 16.83 -0.81 37.10
CA GLN A 212 15.45 -0.30 37.19
C GLN A 212 15.12 0.21 38.61
N HIS A 213 15.64 -0.45 39.65
CA HIS A 213 15.55 0.02 41.03
C HIS A 213 16.34 1.33 41.29
N ALA A 214 17.06 1.88 40.31
CA ALA A 214 17.89 3.05 40.54
C ALA A 214 17.11 4.32 40.94
N ALA A 215 15.80 4.39 40.64
CA ALA A 215 14.89 5.45 41.07
C ALA A 215 14.54 5.41 42.57
N CYS A 216 14.58 4.24 43.20
CA CYS A 216 14.05 4.03 44.53
C CYS A 216 15.16 4.14 45.59
N ALA A 217 14.93 4.97 46.61
CA ALA A 217 15.91 5.26 47.67
C ALA A 217 15.91 4.18 48.78
N GLY A 218 15.92 2.90 48.39
CA GLY A 218 15.87 1.75 49.29
C GLY A 218 17.22 1.09 49.54
N GLU A 219 17.31 0.32 50.62
CA GLU A 219 18.37 -0.65 50.88
C GLU A 219 18.00 -1.98 50.20
N VAL A 220 18.92 -2.55 49.42
CA VAL A 220 18.69 -3.81 48.69
C VAL A 220 18.97 -5.00 49.60
N ARG A 221 18.07 -5.99 49.66
CA ARG A 221 18.35 -7.25 50.38
C ARG A 221 18.70 -8.37 49.40
N ILE A 222 19.73 -9.14 49.73
CA ILE A 222 20.23 -10.26 48.92
C ILE A 222 20.29 -11.52 49.78
N CYS A 223 19.94 -12.67 49.19
CA CYS A 223 20.19 -13.99 49.75
C CYS A 223 20.51 -15.01 48.64
N GLY A 224 21.54 -15.83 48.82
CA GLY A 224 21.92 -16.94 47.92
C GLY A 224 23.41 -17.29 48.04
N ASP A 225 23.80 -18.50 47.61
CA ASP A 225 25.12 -19.04 48.02
C ASP A 225 26.27 -18.79 47.02
N ALA A 226 25.98 -18.79 45.72
CA ALA A 226 27.02 -18.78 44.67
C ALA A 226 27.13 -17.45 43.90
N SER A 227 26.03 -16.69 43.81
CA SER A 227 25.94 -15.42 43.07
C SER A 227 26.03 -14.20 43.98
N GLU A 228 25.86 -14.35 45.29
CA GLU A 228 25.88 -13.26 46.28
C GLU A 228 27.19 -12.47 46.29
N PRO A 229 28.39 -13.06 46.53
CA PRO A 229 29.60 -12.27 46.79
C PRO A 229 29.96 -11.35 45.61
N ALA A 230 29.75 -11.80 44.37
CA ALA A 230 29.99 -10.98 43.17
C ALA A 230 29.01 -9.80 43.06
N LEU A 231 27.74 -9.97 43.44
CA LEU A 231 26.75 -8.90 43.39
C LEU A 231 26.90 -7.92 44.57
N ALA A 232 27.27 -8.43 45.75
CA ALA A 232 27.61 -7.65 46.94
C ALA A 232 28.85 -6.76 46.69
N GLU A 233 29.88 -7.28 46.02
CA GLU A 233 31.04 -6.49 45.60
C GLU A 233 30.63 -5.38 44.61
N GLU A 234 29.80 -5.68 43.62
CA GLU A 234 29.30 -4.69 42.65
C GLU A 234 28.47 -3.58 43.29
N LEU A 235 27.56 -3.90 44.20
CA LEU A 235 26.77 -2.90 44.95
C LEU A 235 27.63 -2.05 45.87
N SER A 236 28.62 -2.65 46.53
CA SER A 236 29.59 -1.95 47.38
C SER A 236 30.47 -1.00 46.56
N ALA A 237 30.93 -1.44 45.39
CA ALA A 237 31.67 -0.60 44.44
C ALA A 237 30.82 0.59 43.95
N LEU A 238 29.51 0.42 43.80
CA LEU A 238 28.55 1.48 43.45
C LEU A 238 28.12 2.36 44.63
N GLY A 239 28.57 2.04 45.85
CA GLY A 239 28.20 2.79 47.07
C GLY A 239 26.73 2.65 47.47
N ARG A 240 26.05 1.57 47.03
CA ARG A 240 24.65 1.31 47.38
C ARG A 240 24.56 0.55 48.71
N PRO A 241 23.69 0.95 49.65
CA PRO A 241 23.45 0.18 50.86
C PRO A 241 22.76 -1.14 50.49
N TRP A 242 23.33 -2.25 50.98
CA TRP A 242 22.77 -3.58 50.82
C TRP A 242 22.94 -4.35 52.12
N ARG A 243 22.06 -5.33 52.33
CA ARG A 243 22.13 -6.24 53.48
C ARG A 243 21.81 -7.67 53.10
N TRP A 244 22.37 -8.60 53.85
CA TRP A 244 22.04 -10.01 53.76
C TRP A 244 20.67 -10.29 54.39
N ALA A 245 19.99 -11.34 53.93
CA ALA A 245 18.75 -11.84 54.51
C ALA A 245 18.83 -13.35 54.77
N ASP A 246 18.49 -13.77 55.99
CA ASP A 246 18.24 -15.17 56.34
C ASP A 246 17.00 -15.69 55.60
N ALA A 247 17.19 -16.29 54.43
CA ALA A 247 16.16 -16.96 53.65
C ALA A 247 16.70 -18.24 53.00
N GLN A 248 15.82 -19.20 52.71
CA GLN A 248 16.21 -20.44 52.05
C GLN A 248 15.95 -20.32 50.54
N VAL A 249 17.01 -20.40 49.72
CA VAL A 249 16.97 -20.25 48.27
C VAL A 249 17.45 -21.55 47.61
N PRO A 250 16.92 -21.98 46.45
CA PRO A 250 17.41 -23.18 45.76
C PRO A 250 18.88 -23.07 45.31
N ASP A 251 19.58 -24.21 45.22
CA ASP A 251 20.98 -24.29 44.76
C ASP A 251 21.21 -23.52 43.45
N GLY A 252 22.19 -22.62 43.44
CA GLY A 252 22.51 -21.76 42.29
C GLY A 252 21.54 -20.59 42.06
N GLY A 253 20.54 -20.41 42.93
CA GLY A 253 19.62 -19.29 42.92
C GLY A 253 20.13 -18.03 43.64
N LEU A 254 19.36 -16.95 43.48
CA LEU A 254 19.54 -15.68 44.18
C LEU A 254 18.17 -15.02 44.41
N LEU A 255 17.85 -14.74 45.67
CA LEU A 255 16.70 -13.93 46.06
C LEU A 255 17.15 -12.46 46.16
N LEU A 256 16.41 -11.58 45.49
CA LEU A 256 16.67 -10.14 45.42
C LEU A 256 15.40 -9.39 45.85
N ASP A 257 15.48 -8.66 46.96
CA ASP A 257 14.39 -7.82 47.48
C ASP A 257 14.72 -6.33 47.25
N LEU A 258 13.85 -5.68 46.48
CA LEU A 258 13.92 -4.29 46.03
C LEU A 258 12.80 -3.45 46.64
N SER A 259 12.06 -3.97 47.65
CA SER A 259 10.94 -3.27 48.30
C SER A 259 11.38 -2.10 49.19
N GLY A 260 12.63 -2.10 49.66
CA GLY A 260 13.18 -1.07 50.55
C GLY A 260 12.55 -1.03 51.96
N ALA A 261 11.81 -2.07 52.35
CA ALA A 261 11.13 -2.14 53.64
C ALA A 261 12.10 -2.06 54.84
N ARG A 262 11.71 -1.29 55.86
CA ARG A 262 12.44 -1.19 57.13
C ARG A 262 12.10 -2.38 58.04
N ASP A 263 12.97 -2.64 59.02
CA ASP A 263 12.81 -3.81 59.90
C ASP A 263 11.47 -3.83 60.63
N GLY A 264 10.78 -4.97 60.52
CA GLY A 264 9.47 -5.24 61.14
C GLY A 264 8.35 -5.46 60.12
N GLU A 265 8.43 -4.88 58.92
CA GLU A 265 7.44 -5.09 57.86
C GLU A 265 7.91 -6.17 56.89
N SER A 266 7.54 -7.42 57.14
CA SER A 266 7.64 -8.48 56.14
C SER A 266 6.61 -8.22 55.03
N SER A 267 7.07 -7.87 53.83
CA SER A 267 6.21 -7.93 52.64
C SER A 267 5.65 -9.34 52.52
N ASN A 268 4.34 -9.49 52.67
CA ASN A 268 3.65 -10.77 52.70
C ASN A 268 3.31 -11.28 51.28
N ALA A 269 3.91 -10.67 50.25
CA ALA A 269 3.78 -11.04 48.84
C ALA A 269 4.72 -12.20 48.49
N ALA A 270 4.30 -13.07 47.58
CA ALA A 270 5.13 -14.20 47.17
C ALA A 270 6.20 -13.73 46.17
N PRO A 271 7.46 -14.21 46.27
CA PRO A 271 8.50 -13.79 45.34
C PRO A 271 8.19 -14.23 43.92
N VAL A 272 8.39 -13.32 42.95
CA VAL A 272 8.27 -13.64 41.53
C VAL A 272 9.45 -14.53 41.15
N ARG A 273 9.17 -15.80 40.78
CA ARG A 273 10.23 -16.76 40.48
C ARG A 273 10.59 -16.69 39.01
N VAL A 274 11.84 -16.36 38.71
CA VAL A 274 12.40 -16.21 37.37
C VAL A 274 13.44 -17.30 37.15
N HIS A 275 13.09 -18.34 36.39
CA HIS A 275 14.03 -19.39 36.03
C HIS A 275 14.64 -19.13 34.65
N VAL A 276 15.91 -18.72 34.64
CA VAL A 276 16.66 -18.34 33.43
C VAL A 276 17.34 -19.57 32.84
N GLN A 277 16.77 -20.07 31.74
CA GLN A 277 17.22 -21.31 31.09
C GLN A 277 18.45 -21.07 30.22
N ASN A 278 18.47 -19.96 29.47
CA ASN A 278 19.58 -19.55 28.60
C ASN A 278 19.49 -18.05 28.26
N ALA A 279 20.35 -17.57 27.36
CA ALA A 279 20.44 -16.16 26.96
C ALA A 279 19.21 -15.62 26.18
N SER A 280 18.31 -16.49 25.74
CA SER A 280 17.14 -16.15 24.93
C SER A 280 15.80 -16.56 25.55
N ALA A 281 15.81 -17.32 26.66
CA ALA A 281 14.62 -17.85 27.30
C ALA A 281 14.75 -17.91 28.83
N ALA A 282 13.74 -17.36 29.50
CA ALA A 282 13.47 -17.53 30.92
C ALA A 282 11.98 -17.81 31.12
N SER A 283 11.66 -18.69 32.07
CA SER A 283 10.29 -18.98 32.49
C SER A 283 10.01 -18.30 33.83
N VAL A 284 8.99 -17.43 33.86
CA VAL A 284 8.52 -16.73 35.05
C VAL A 284 7.29 -17.45 35.60
N VAL A 285 7.28 -17.68 36.91
CA VAL A 285 6.10 -18.13 37.66
C VAL A 285 5.55 -16.95 38.45
N LEU A 286 4.36 -16.48 38.07
CA LEU A 286 3.63 -15.42 38.77
C LEU A 286 2.88 -15.98 39.98
N GLU A 287 2.46 -15.12 40.92
CA GLU A 287 1.80 -15.52 42.18
C GLU A 287 0.57 -16.43 42.00
N ASN A 288 -0.12 -16.34 40.86
CA ASN A 288 -1.26 -17.18 40.51
C ASN A 288 -0.88 -18.56 39.90
N GLY A 289 0.39 -18.96 39.96
CA GLY A 289 0.90 -20.21 39.39
C GLY A 289 0.97 -20.23 37.87
N ARG A 290 0.78 -19.09 37.20
CA ARG A 290 0.83 -19.01 35.73
C ARG A 290 2.27 -18.89 35.24
N HIS A 291 2.67 -19.81 34.37
CA HIS A 291 3.96 -19.80 33.71
C HIS A 291 3.92 -18.89 32.47
N VAL A 292 4.90 -18.00 32.34
CA VAL A 292 5.13 -17.15 31.16
C VAL A 292 6.56 -17.37 30.69
N THR A 293 6.77 -17.61 29.39
CA THR A 293 8.11 -17.65 28.80
C THR A 293 8.42 -16.30 28.17
N LEU A 294 9.59 -15.75 28.46
CA LEU A 294 10.07 -14.47 27.93
C LEU A 294 11.56 -14.55 27.55
N ARG A 295 12.03 -13.61 26.75
CA ARG A 295 13.44 -13.34 26.52
C ARG A 295 13.96 -12.42 27.63
N PRO A 296 14.79 -12.91 28.57
CA PRO A 296 15.23 -12.14 29.73
C PRO A 296 16.08 -10.93 29.33
N ARG A 297 15.89 -9.81 30.04
CA ARG A 297 16.78 -8.64 29.90
C ARG A 297 18.06 -8.90 30.70
N PHE A 298 19.22 -8.67 30.07
CA PHE A 298 20.52 -8.81 30.71
C PHE A 298 21.27 -7.47 30.72
N VAL A 299 22.00 -7.24 31.80
CA VAL A 299 22.90 -6.09 31.96
C VAL A 299 24.28 -6.61 32.39
N THR A 300 25.33 -6.11 31.76
CA THR A 300 26.72 -6.43 32.14
C THR A 300 27.15 -5.65 33.37
N ALA A 301 28.19 -6.13 34.07
CA ALA A 301 28.77 -5.40 35.22
C ALA A 301 29.21 -3.98 34.85
N GLU A 302 29.73 -3.78 33.63
CA GLU A 302 30.13 -2.47 33.10
C GLU A 302 28.94 -1.54 32.87
N GLN A 303 27.85 -2.04 32.28
CA GLN A 303 26.61 -1.28 32.09
C GLN A 303 25.95 -0.91 33.42
N LEU A 304 25.94 -1.81 34.41
CA LEU A 304 25.45 -1.49 35.76
C LEU A 304 26.31 -0.36 36.39
N ARG A 305 27.65 -0.42 36.26
CA ARG A 305 28.54 0.64 36.75
C ARG A 305 28.30 1.98 36.06
N ALA A 306 28.10 1.98 34.74
CA ALA A 306 27.78 3.18 33.96
C ALA A 306 26.42 3.80 34.34
N SER A 307 25.49 3.02 34.90
CA SER A 307 24.20 3.51 35.44
C SER A 307 24.29 4.04 36.89
N GLY A 308 25.41 3.84 37.57
CA GLY A 308 25.63 4.38 38.91
C GLY A 308 25.84 5.89 38.91
N PRO A 309 25.63 6.59 40.05
CA PRO A 309 25.91 8.01 40.15
C PRO A 309 27.41 8.26 39.91
N SER A 310 27.74 9.14 38.95
CA SER A 310 29.12 9.46 38.62
C SER A 310 29.89 9.97 39.83
N ARG A 311 30.82 9.17 40.34
CA ARG A 311 31.80 9.60 41.34
C ARG A 311 32.72 10.65 40.73
N SER A 312 32.85 11.79 41.41
CA SER A 312 33.89 12.78 41.12
C SER A 312 35.27 12.21 41.47
N ASP A 313 36.25 12.43 40.59
CA ASP A 313 37.61 11.90 40.72
C ASP A 313 38.32 12.22 42.04
N GLY A 314 39.12 11.26 42.52
CA GLY A 314 39.96 11.38 43.72
C GLY A 314 41.06 10.32 43.76
N ALA A 315 42.29 10.74 43.46
CA ALA A 315 43.51 9.94 43.28
C ALA A 315 43.91 8.96 44.43
N GLY A 316 44.73 7.94 44.11
CA GLY A 316 45.61 7.33 45.15
C GLY A 316 46.10 5.87 45.02
N GLN A 317 46.99 5.57 44.05
CA GLN A 317 48.32 4.92 44.28
C GLN A 317 48.50 3.52 44.97
N ALA A 318 49.18 2.61 44.24
CA ALA A 318 49.98 1.42 44.66
C ALA A 318 49.29 0.22 45.38
N GLY A 319 49.74 -1.05 45.22
CA GLY A 319 50.78 -1.69 44.40
C GLY A 319 51.15 -3.09 44.93
N ASN A 320 51.77 -3.99 44.11
CA ASN A 320 52.35 -5.34 44.45
C ASN A 320 51.42 -6.35 45.21
N ASP A 321 51.51 -7.69 45.21
CA ASP A 321 52.24 -8.80 44.53
C ASP A 321 51.32 -10.06 44.68
N GLY A 322 51.53 -11.26 44.11
CA GLY A 322 52.57 -11.83 43.25
C GLY A 322 52.75 -13.35 43.53
N GLN A 323 52.95 -14.18 42.49
CA GLN A 323 53.24 -15.65 42.55
C GLN A 323 52.12 -16.57 43.11
N ASP A 324 52.07 -17.90 42.91
CA ASP A 324 52.51 -18.85 41.85
C ASP A 324 51.94 -20.26 42.21
N SER A 325 51.85 -21.19 41.24
CA SER A 325 51.81 -22.67 41.34
C SER A 325 50.63 -23.47 40.72
N GLY A 326 50.93 -24.16 39.60
CA GLY A 326 50.90 -25.63 39.54
C GLY A 326 49.59 -26.41 39.34
N GLU A 327 49.19 -26.67 38.09
CA GLU A 327 48.22 -27.73 37.71
C GLU A 327 48.90 -29.04 37.21
N PRO A 328 48.32 -30.23 37.50
CA PRO A 328 48.56 -31.49 36.77
C PRO A 328 47.48 -31.82 35.72
N ARG A 329 47.82 -32.65 34.72
CA ARG A 329 47.10 -32.83 33.43
C ARG A 329 45.98 -33.90 33.37
N ARG A 330 44.90 -33.55 32.63
CA ARG A 330 44.12 -34.36 31.63
C ARG A 330 43.21 -35.50 32.15
N PRO A 331 42.15 -35.94 31.39
CA PRO A 331 41.98 -35.93 29.92
C PRO A 331 40.75 -35.19 29.36
N ALA A 332 40.62 -35.19 28.03
CA ALA A 332 39.80 -34.24 27.26
C ALA A 332 38.46 -34.80 26.74
N SER A 333 37.43 -33.95 26.80
CA SER A 333 36.28 -33.95 25.89
C SER A 333 36.34 -32.67 25.04
N ILE A 334 36.10 -32.78 23.73
CA ILE A 334 36.24 -31.65 22.80
C ILE A 334 34.91 -30.90 22.70
N THR A 335 34.79 -29.83 23.47
CA THR A 335 33.95 -28.67 23.13
C THR A 335 34.85 -27.53 22.66
N SER A 336 34.47 -26.88 21.56
CA SER A 336 35.04 -25.61 21.12
C SER A 336 33.88 -24.70 20.73
N PRO A 337 34.00 -23.40 21.00
CA PRO A 337 34.01 -22.49 19.85
C PRO A 337 34.99 -21.31 19.98
N ALA A 338 35.24 -20.67 18.84
CA ALA A 338 35.83 -19.34 18.67
C ALA A 338 37.31 -19.12 19.06
N ALA A 339 38.24 -19.63 18.24
CA ALA A 339 39.48 -18.89 17.90
C ALA A 339 40.15 -19.43 16.61
N ALA A 340 40.63 -18.52 15.76
CA ALA A 340 41.63 -18.74 14.70
C ALA A 340 41.39 -19.87 13.67
N GLY A 341 40.44 -19.65 12.75
CA GLY A 341 40.63 -20.16 11.38
C GLY A 341 41.84 -19.48 10.71
N PRO A 342 42.50 -20.10 9.72
CA PRO A 342 43.70 -19.53 9.10
C PRO A 342 43.38 -18.20 8.41
N THR A 343 44.02 -17.12 8.85
CA THR A 343 43.95 -15.78 8.26
C THR A 343 44.58 -15.78 6.86
N ARG A 344 43.77 -16.13 5.85
CA ARG A 344 44.11 -15.95 4.44
C ARG A 344 43.94 -14.47 4.06
N PRO A 345 44.78 -13.93 3.15
CA PRO A 345 44.80 -12.51 2.83
C PRO A 345 43.47 -12.04 2.24
N SER A 346 43.04 -10.84 2.66
CA SER A 346 41.83 -10.19 2.21
C SER A 346 41.89 -9.77 0.73
N GLY A 347 40.72 -9.74 0.07
CA GLY A 347 40.49 -9.00 -1.19
C GLY A 347 40.10 -9.83 -2.43
N ALA A 348 40.67 -11.02 -2.63
CA ALA A 348 40.56 -11.70 -3.94
C ALA A 348 39.35 -12.65 -4.09
N GLY A 349 38.99 -13.41 -3.04
CA GLY A 349 38.12 -14.59 -3.14
C GLY A 349 36.78 -14.51 -2.39
N LEU A 350 35.81 -15.30 -2.87
CA LEU A 350 34.50 -15.50 -2.24
C LEU A 350 34.42 -16.86 -1.54
N TYR A 351 35.45 -17.18 -0.75
CA TYR A 351 35.46 -18.35 0.13
C TYR A 351 34.35 -18.29 1.18
N ALA A 352 33.61 -19.39 1.31
CA ALA A 352 32.59 -19.64 2.32
C ALA A 352 32.80 -21.04 2.94
N ASP A 353 32.81 -21.12 4.28
CA ASP A 353 32.87 -22.37 5.03
C ASP A 353 31.47 -23.00 5.13
N LEU A 354 31.30 -24.19 4.54
CA LEU A 354 30.00 -24.84 4.38
C LEU A 354 29.74 -25.97 5.39
N GLY A 355 30.79 -26.51 6.02
CA GLY A 355 30.66 -27.73 6.82
C GLY A 355 31.97 -28.45 7.08
N THR A 356 31.93 -29.77 7.21
CA THR A 356 33.11 -30.63 7.44
C THR A 356 33.24 -31.73 6.38
N LEU A 357 34.43 -32.33 6.28
CA LEU A 357 34.79 -33.40 5.31
C LEU A 357 34.13 -34.76 5.61
N GLY A 358 32.80 -34.82 5.49
CA GLY A 358 31.99 -36.01 5.75
C GLY A 358 31.40 -36.03 7.17
N ALA A 359 30.46 -36.93 7.42
CA ALA A 359 29.58 -36.91 8.61
C ALA A 359 30.28 -37.02 9.98
N HIS A 360 31.53 -37.48 10.01
CA HIS A 360 32.28 -37.75 11.25
C HIS A 360 33.66 -37.07 11.30
N ASP A 361 33.99 -36.23 10.32
CA ASP A 361 35.25 -35.47 10.30
C ASP A 361 35.05 -34.08 10.94
N THR A 362 36.11 -33.55 11.54
CA THR A 362 36.16 -32.21 12.14
C THR A 362 36.88 -31.19 11.25
N ARG A 363 37.53 -31.63 10.16
CA ARG A 363 38.18 -30.75 9.19
C ARG A 363 37.14 -29.99 8.38
N LEU A 364 37.26 -28.66 8.39
CA LEU A 364 36.36 -27.76 7.66
C LEU A 364 36.44 -27.94 6.14
N PHE A 365 35.30 -27.78 5.47
CA PHE A 365 35.18 -27.74 4.02
C PHE A 365 34.49 -26.44 3.60
N GLY A 366 35.10 -25.73 2.65
CA GLY A 366 34.54 -24.51 2.08
C GLY A 366 34.84 -24.36 0.59
N VAL A 367 34.10 -23.45 -0.03
CA VAL A 367 34.07 -23.21 -1.48
C VAL A 367 34.31 -21.74 -1.76
N ASP A 368 35.16 -21.43 -2.74
CA ASP A 368 35.42 -20.07 -3.22
C ASP A 368 34.83 -19.84 -4.62
N LEU A 369 33.78 -19.01 -4.70
CA LEU A 369 33.10 -18.68 -5.97
C LEU A 369 33.98 -17.89 -6.97
N VAL A 370 35.21 -17.49 -6.61
CA VAL A 370 36.19 -16.89 -7.54
C VAL A 370 37.24 -17.90 -7.96
N ALA A 371 37.87 -18.58 -6.98
CA ALA A 371 38.99 -19.49 -7.23
C ALA A 371 38.56 -20.88 -7.73
N ASP A 372 37.45 -21.41 -7.20
CA ASP A 372 36.91 -22.73 -7.56
C ASP A 372 35.99 -22.62 -8.78
N GLY A 373 35.41 -21.44 -8.96
CA GLY A 373 34.81 -20.94 -10.18
C GLY A 373 33.47 -20.23 -9.98
N PRO A 374 33.03 -19.47 -10.98
CA PRO A 374 32.04 -18.41 -10.85
C PRO A 374 30.63 -18.90 -10.52
N HIS A 375 30.31 -20.15 -10.87
CA HIS A 375 28.96 -20.68 -10.82
C HIS A 375 28.94 -22.09 -10.22
N ALA A 376 27.88 -22.37 -9.45
CA ALA A 376 27.62 -23.63 -8.80
C ALA A 376 26.26 -24.21 -9.21
N VAL A 377 26.17 -25.54 -9.28
CA VAL A 377 24.89 -26.26 -9.37
C VAL A 377 24.73 -27.17 -8.16
N ILE A 378 23.55 -27.13 -7.54
CA ILE A 378 23.17 -27.95 -6.39
C ILE A 378 22.03 -28.88 -6.80
N GLY A 379 22.23 -30.19 -6.68
CA GLY A 379 21.20 -31.20 -6.87
C GLY A 379 20.77 -31.79 -5.54
N GLY A 380 19.47 -31.87 -5.27
CA GLY A 380 18.98 -32.49 -4.03
C GLY A 380 17.46 -32.50 -3.91
N THR A 381 16.90 -33.62 -3.45
CA THR A 381 15.45 -33.77 -3.25
C THR A 381 14.94 -33.10 -1.97
N THR A 382 13.62 -32.94 -1.84
CA THR A 382 12.98 -32.46 -0.61
C THR A 382 13.48 -33.22 0.63
N GLY A 383 13.83 -32.48 1.69
CA GLY A 383 14.38 -33.05 2.93
C GLY A 383 15.85 -33.50 2.85
N SER A 384 16.58 -33.24 1.76
CA SER A 384 18.01 -33.55 1.67
C SER A 384 18.94 -32.56 2.38
N GLY A 385 18.43 -31.39 2.81
CA GLY A 385 19.22 -30.29 3.38
C GLY A 385 19.54 -29.14 2.41
N LYS A 386 18.94 -29.13 1.21
CA LYS A 386 19.11 -28.09 0.17
C LYS A 386 18.96 -26.65 0.70
N SER A 387 17.83 -26.34 1.35
CA SER A 387 17.57 -25.00 1.92
C SER A 387 18.56 -24.62 3.02
N GLU A 388 18.94 -25.57 3.86
CA GLU A 388 19.91 -25.37 4.95
C GLU A 388 21.32 -25.04 4.42
N LEU A 389 21.74 -25.73 3.35
CA LEU A 389 22.97 -25.42 2.62
C LEU A 389 22.93 -24.01 2.03
N LEU A 390 21.81 -23.59 1.45
CA LEU A 390 21.68 -22.23 0.88
C LEU A 390 21.80 -21.14 1.95
N VAL A 391 21.08 -21.29 3.06
CA VAL A 391 21.16 -20.38 4.22
C VAL A 391 22.58 -20.33 4.78
N THR A 392 23.20 -21.49 5.01
CA THR A 392 24.57 -21.58 5.52
C THR A 392 25.59 -20.98 4.57
N TRP A 393 25.43 -21.15 3.26
CA TRP A 393 26.33 -20.57 2.26
C TRP A 393 26.23 -19.03 2.24
N VAL A 394 25.01 -18.46 2.28
CA VAL A 394 24.83 -17.01 2.36
C VAL A 394 25.49 -16.46 3.61
N LEU A 395 25.20 -17.04 4.78
CA LEU A 395 25.77 -16.59 6.05
C LEU A 395 27.30 -16.66 6.05
N ALA A 396 27.88 -17.76 5.54
CA ALA A 396 29.34 -17.93 5.46
C ALA A 396 30.02 -17.01 4.41
N LEU A 397 29.29 -16.54 3.39
CA LEU A 397 29.78 -15.50 2.47
C LEU A 397 29.82 -14.12 3.17
N THR A 398 28.81 -13.81 3.98
CA THR A 398 28.57 -12.47 4.55
C THR A 398 29.17 -12.25 5.94
N GLU A 399 29.49 -13.32 6.68
CA GLU A 399 30.03 -13.33 8.05
C GLU A 399 31.23 -12.39 8.26
N THR A 400 32.12 -12.27 7.28
CA THR A 400 33.35 -11.45 7.36
C THR A 400 33.46 -10.37 6.28
N ARG A 401 32.42 -10.17 5.46
CA ARG A 401 32.46 -9.27 4.29
C ARG A 401 31.42 -8.16 4.42
N SER A 402 31.71 -7.00 3.87
CA SER A 402 30.77 -5.88 3.79
C SER A 402 29.82 -5.94 2.59
N THR A 403 28.74 -5.17 2.64
CA THR A 403 27.80 -4.95 1.51
C THR A 403 28.47 -4.34 0.26
N ARG A 404 29.69 -3.81 0.39
CA ARG A 404 30.52 -3.31 -0.71
C ARG A 404 31.42 -4.38 -1.34
N GLU A 405 31.59 -5.53 -0.69
CA GLU A 405 32.40 -6.65 -1.18
C GLU A 405 31.53 -7.75 -1.81
N VAL A 406 30.41 -8.06 -1.15
CA VAL A 406 29.46 -9.10 -1.59
C VAL A 406 28.01 -8.65 -1.36
N GLN A 407 27.16 -8.94 -2.33
CA GLN A 407 25.70 -8.79 -2.28
C GLN A 407 25.07 -10.09 -2.76
N VAL A 408 23.86 -10.39 -2.27
CA VAL A 408 23.15 -11.64 -2.55
C VAL A 408 21.73 -11.34 -3.01
N LEU A 409 21.31 -11.97 -4.10
CA LEU A 409 19.96 -11.91 -4.65
C LEU A 409 19.39 -13.33 -4.70
N CYS A 410 18.29 -13.58 -3.99
CA CYS A 410 17.73 -14.93 -3.81
C CYS A 410 16.40 -15.08 -4.54
N PHE A 411 16.23 -16.16 -5.32
CA PHE A 411 14.95 -16.53 -5.94
C PHE A 411 14.40 -17.83 -5.31
N ASP A 412 13.14 -17.82 -4.92
CA ASP A 412 12.37 -18.97 -4.39
C ASP A 412 11.05 -19.11 -5.14
N PHE A 413 11.02 -20.00 -6.12
CA PHE A 413 9.88 -20.16 -7.03
C PHE A 413 8.73 -21.02 -6.47
N LYS A 414 8.76 -21.43 -5.19
CA LYS A 414 7.77 -22.39 -4.65
C LYS A 414 7.03 -21.89 -3.40
N GLY A 415 7.08 -20.58 -3.13
CA GLY A 415 6.59 -20.02 -1.87
C GLY A 415 7.31 -20.61 -0.66
N GLY A 416 8.57 -21.01 -0.84
CA GLY A 416 9.40 -21.53 0.24
C GLY A 416 9.84 -20.40 1.16
N ALA A 417 9.81 -20.67 2.46
CA ALA A 417 10.43 -19.83 3.47
C ALA A 417 11.96 -20.06 3.55
N THR A 418 12.61 -20.48 2.45
CA THR A 418 14.04 -20.86 2.45
C THR A 418 14.91 -19.66 2.81
N PHE A 419 14.58 -18.48 2.28
CA PHE A 419 15.36 -17.26 2.47
C PHE A 419 14.73 -16.27 3.47
N ASP A 420 13.53 -16.52 3.99
CA ASP A 420 12.87 -15.65 5.00
C ASP A 420 13.80 -15.30 6.18
N PRO A 421 14.61 -16.23 6.75
CA PRO A 421 15.56 -15.90 7.82
C PRO A 421 16.68 -14.94 7.42
N LEU A 422 16.80 -14.60 6.13
CA LEU A 422 17.81 -13.72 5.56
C LEU A 422 17.22 -12.39 5.05
N ALA A 423 15.89 -12.17 5.19
CA ALA A 423 15.21 -10.99 4.66
C ALA A 423 15.75 -9.66 5.22
N GLU A 424 16.22 -9.68 6.47
CA GLU A 424 16.81 -8.53 7.17
C GLU A 424 18.34 -8.45 7.04
N LEU A 425 18.98 -9.42 6.38
CA LEU A 425 20.43 -9.42 6.17
C LEU A 425 20.84 -8.27 5.23
N PRO A 426 21.72 -7.34 5.63
CA PRO A 426 22.03 -6.15 4.81
C PRO A 426 22.58 -6.45 3.41
N HIS A 427 23.24 -7.59 3.22
CA HIS A 427 23.77 -8.04 1.93
C HIS A 427 22.69 -8.60 1.00
N CYS A 428 21.52 -8.96 1.53
CA CYS A 428 20.40 -9.45 0.74
C CYS A 428 19.73 -8.28 0.02
N VAL A 429 20.10 -8.09 -1.25
CA VAL A 429 19.57 -6.99 -2.08
C VAL A 429 18.18 -7.28 -2.67
N GLY A 430 17.69 -8.51 -2.48
CA GLY A 430 16.32 -8.91 -2.79
C GLY A 430 16.07 -10.39 -2.52
N ILE A 431 14.87 -10.70 -2.07
CA ILE A 431 14.29 -12.05 -2.11
C ILE A 431 13.12 -12.00 -3.09
N VAL A 432 13.07 -12.99 -3.97
CA VAL A 432 12.20 -13.05 -5.13
C VAL A 432 11.32 -14.30 -5.01
N THR A 433 10.06 -14.12 -4.63
CA THR A 433 9.12 -15.22 -4.40
C THR A 433 8.00 -15.24 -5.43
N ASP A 434 7.54 -16.43 -5.81
CA ASP A 434 6.27 -16.64 -6.54
C ASP A 434 6.10 -15.76 -7.81
N LEU A 435 7.16 -15.65 -8.60
CA LEU A 435 7.21 -14.80 -9.79
C LEU A 435 6.12 -15.16 -10.81
N ASP A 436 5.20 -14.22 -11.04
CA ASP A 436 4.37 -14.25 -12.24
C ASP A 436 5.18 -13.88 -13.50
N ALA A 437 4.56 -13.99 -14.68
CA ALA A 437 5.22 -13.73 -15.95
C ALA A 437 5.68 -12.27 -16.12
N ALA A 438 5.01 -11.30 -15.49
CA ALA A 438 5.35 -9.87 -15.55
C ALA A 438 6.51 -9.53 -14.60
N GLU A 439 6.51 -10.09 -13.38
CA GLU A 439 7.63 -9.96 -12.45
C GLU A 439 8.88 -10.70 -12.95
N ALA A 440 8.71 -11.88 -13.55
CA ALA A 440 9.80 -12.60 -14.21
C ALA A 440 10.43 -11.76 -15.33
N GLN A 441 9.60 -11.13 -16.17
CA GLN A 441 10.07 -10.21 -17.21
C GLN A 441 10.81 -9.00 -16.62
N ARG A 442 10.26 -8.39 -15.57
CA ARG A 442 10.86 -7.26 -14.85
C ARG A 442 12.23 -7.62 -14.28
N ALA A 443 12.36 -8.80 -13.67
CA ALA A 443 13.62 -9.32 -13.15
C ALA A 443 14.65 -9.58 -14.27
N ALA A 444 14.22 -10.10 -15.43
CA ALA A 444 15.09 -10.28 -16.60
C ALA A 444 15.62 -8.94 -17.13
N VAL A 445 14.77 -7.91 -17.27
CA VAL A 445 15.17 -6.56 -17.67
C VAL A 445 16.18 -5.95 -16.67
N SER A 446 15.87 -6.05 -15.38
CA SER A 446 16.71 -5.52 -14.29
C SER A 446 18.10 -6.16 -14.25
N LEU A 447 18.19 -7.49 -14.39
CA LEU A 447 19.46 -8.22 -14.44
C LEU A 447 20.27 -7.94 -15.72
N ARG A 448 19.62 -7.71 -16.87
CA ARG A 448 20.31 -7.24 -18.09
C ARG A 448 20.87 -5.84 -17.92
N ALA A 449 20.15 -4.94 -17.24
CA ALA A 449 20.64 -3.59 -16.94
C ALA A 449 21.89 -3.61 -16.06
N GLU A 450 21.88 -4.40 -14.99
CA GLU A 450 23.02 -4.66 -14.10
C GLU A 450 24.23 -5.23 -14.87
N LEU A 451 24.02 -6.23 -15.73
CA LEU A 451 25.06 -6.81 -16.58
C LEU A 451 25.70 -5.73 -17.50
N ARG A 452 24.86 -4.94 -18.19
CA ARG A 452 25.30 -3.83 -19.07
C ARG A 452 26.00 -2.72 -18.28
N GLU A 453 25.66 -2.49 -17.02
CA GLU A 453 26.32 -1.50 -16.16
C GLU A 453 27.70 -1.97 -15.73
N ARG A 454 27.84 -3.21 -15.25
CA ARG A 454 29.14 -3.82 -14.93
C ARG A 454 30.08 -3.82 -16.14
N GLU A 455 29.57 -4.13 -17.33
CA GLU A 455 30.32 -4.01 -18.59
C GLU A 455 30.75 -2.57 -18.92
N ARG A 456 29.96 -1.55 -18.56
CA ARG A 456 30.32 -0.13 -18.71
C ARG A 456 31.36 0.29 -17.67
N ALA A 457 31.20 -0.12 -16.42
CA ALA A 457 32.12 0.18 -15.32
C ALA A 457 33.53 -0.41 -15.57
N LEU A 458 33.62 -1.68 -16.01
CA LEU A 458 34.89 -2.30 -16.40
C LEU A 458 35.58 -1.51 -17.52
N ARG A 459 34.84 -1.17 -18.59
CA ARG A 459 35.38 -0.41 -19.72
C ARG A 459 35.84 1.00 -19.32
N ALA A 460 35.08 1.69 -18.49
CA ALA A 460 35.43 3.02 -17.98
C ALA A 460 36.69 3.00 -17.09
N ALA A 461 36.87 1.93 -16.31
CA ALA A 461 38.04 1.74 -15.46
C ALA A 461 39.27 1.14 -16.18
N GLY A 462 39.13 0.73 -17.45
CA GLY A 462 40.16 -0.05 -18.14
C GLY A 462 40.41 -1.45 -17.51
N ALA A 463 39.45 -1.93 -16.72
CA ALA A 463 39.56 -3.14 -15.92
C ALA A 463 39.16 -4.40 -16.71
N THR A 464 39.81 -5.51 -16.38
CA THR A 464 39.54 -6.84 -16.94
C THR A 464 38.57 -7.67 -16.10
N HIS A 465 38.44 -7.36 -14.81
CA HIS A 465 37.57 -8.05 -13.87
C HIS A 465 37.16 -7.14 -12.71
N ILE A 466 36.00 -7.44 -12.09
CA ILE A 466 35.34 -6.57 -11.11
C ILE A 466 36.23 -6.17 -9.92
N GLY A 467 37.15 -7.06 -9.50
CA GLY A 467 38.05 -6.82 -8.37
C GLY A 467 39.03 -5.66 -8.58
N GLN A 468 39.14 -5.15 -9.80
CA GLN A 468 39.91 -3.96 -10.16
C GLN A 468 39.07 -2.66 -10.13
N VAL A 469 37.76 -2.75 -9.89
CA VAL A 469 36.83 -1.61 -9.86
C VAL A 469 36.43 -1.32 -8.40
N PRO A 470 36.95 -0.24 -7.77
CA PRO A 470 36.62 0.08 -6.39
C PRO A 470 35.13 0.38 -6.22
N GLY A 471 34.53 -0.13 -5.13
CA GLY A 471 33.16 0.18 -4.72
C GLY A 471 32.06 -0.62 -5.42
N LEU A 472 32.37 -1.51 -6.36
CA LEU A 472 31.38 -2.34 -7.06
C LEU A 472 31.41 -3.79 -6.55
N ALA A 473 30.43 -4.15 -5.71
CA ALA A 473 30.36 -5.45 -5.04
C ALA A 473 30.21 -6.62 -6.02
N ARG A 474 30.70 -7.81 -5.63
CA ARG A 474 30.35 -9.07 -6.31
C ARG A 474 28.91 -9.42 -5.98
N LEU A 475 28.11 -9.79 -6.99
CA LEU A 475 26.70 -10.18 -6.81
C LEU A 475 26.59 -11.70 -6.93
N VAL A 476 26.08 -12.35 -5.89
CA VAL A 476 25.78 -13.80 -5.88
C VAL A 476 24.28 -13.97 -6.08
N VAL A 477 23.87 -14.47 -7.24
CA VAL A 477 22.47 -14.77 -7.53
C VAL A 477 22.21 -16.24 -7.23
N ILE A 478 21.34 -16.49 -6.26
CA ILE A 478 20.94 -17.82 -5.81
C ILE A 478 19.54 -18.08 -6.35
N VAL A 479 19.33 -19.24 -6.98
CA VAL A 479 18.02 -19.67 -7.46
C VAL A 479 17.68 -21.00 -6.82
N ASP A 480 16.74 -20.98 -5.87
CA ASP A 480 16.06 -22.20 -5.46
C ASP A 480 14.98 -22.60 -6.49
N GLU A 481 14.94 -23.89 -6.79
CA GLU A 481 14.12 -24.51 -7.83
C GLU A 481 14.25 -23.89 -9.23
N TYR A 482 15.47 -23.90 -9.77
CA TYR A 482 15.83 -23.44 -11.12
C TYR A 482 14.94 -24.02 -12.25
N GLN A 483 14.32 -25.19 -12.04
CA GLN A 483 13.35 -25.71 -13.01
C GLN A 483 12.14 -24.78 -13.20
N ALA A 484 11.58 -24.26 -12.09
CA ALA A 484 10.46 -23.33 -12.15
C ALA A 484 10.86 -21.99 -12.78
N LEU A 485 12.13 -21.57 -12.67
CA LEU A 485 12.66 -20.42 -13.42
C LEU A 485 12.64 -20.67 -14.95
N VAL A 486 13.03 -21.88 -15.39
CA VAL A 486 12.98 -22.27 -16.80
C VAL A 486 11.55 -22.29 -17.32
N ASP A 487 10.60 -22.73 -16.50
CA ASP A 487 9.17 -22.75 -16.83
C ASP A 487 8.52 -21.35 -16.81
N ALA A 488 9.00 -20.43 -15.97
CA ALA A 488 8.48 -19.06 -15.82
C ALA A 488 8.69 -18.16 -17.06
N GLY A 489 9.68 -18.44 -17.91
CA GLY A 489 9.81 -17.74 -19.19
C GLY A 489 11.19 -17.78 -19.86
N ALA A 490 11.18 -17.77 -21.20
CA ALA A 490 12.39 -17.78 -22.02
C ALA A 490 13.31 -16.56 -21.79
N GLU A 491 12.74 -15.43 -21.38
CA GLU A 491 13.45 -14.18 -21.10
C GLU A 491 14.41 -14.34 -19.91
N LEU A 492 13.93 -14.76 -18.73
CA LEU A 492 14.81 -15.05 -17.59
C LEU A 492 15.88 -16.08 -17.95
N HIS A 493 15.49 -17.19 -18.58
CA HIS A 493 16.43 -18.24 -18.98
C HIS A 493 17.59 -17.70 -19.83
N SER A 494 17.31 -16.79 -20.77
CA SER A 494 18.36 -16.13 -21.59
C SER A 494 19.35 -15.33 -20.74
N VAL A 495 18.87 -14.63 -19.70
CA VAL A 495 19.71 -13.80 -18.82
C VAL A 495 20.59 -14.65 -17.91
N PHE A 496 20.06 -15.75 -17.37
CA PHE A 496 20.88 -16.68 -16.57
C PHE A 496 21.93 -17.42 -17.42
N ALA A 497 21.61 -17.75 -18.67
CA ALA A 497 22.61 -18.28 -19.62
C ALA A 497 23.73 -17.24 -19.89
N ASP A 498 23.36 -15.99 -20.14
CA ASP A 498 24.27 -14.86 -20.34
C ASP A 498 25.18 -14.58 -19.13
N ILE A 499 24.63 -14.63 -17.92
CA ILE A 499 25.40 -14.52 -16.68
C ILE A 499 26.34 -15.73 -16.52
N SER A 500 25.90 -16.95 -16.84
CA SER A 500 26.77 -18.14 -16.74
C SER A 500 28.00 -18.06 -17.68
N ALA A 501 27.87 -17.39 -18.83
CA ALA A 501 28.95 -17.24 -19.79
C ALA A 501 29.91 -16.08 -19.47
N ARG A 502 29.41 -14.96 -18.95
CA ARG A 502 30.19 -13.72 -18.75
C ARG A 502 30.44 -13.33 -17.30
N GLY A 503 29.72 -13.91 -16.35
CA GLY A 503 29.64 -13.47 -14.96
C GLY A 503 30.99 -13.43 -14.23
N ARG A 504 31.93 -14.31 -14.58
CA ARG A 504 33.29 -14.35 -14.01
C ARG A 504 34.00 -12.99 -14.02
N SER A 505 34.01 -12.27 -15.15
CA SER A 505 34.70 -10.97 -15.24
C SER A 505 33.87 -9.86 -14.57
N LEU A 506 32.54 -9.95 -14.67
CA LEU A 506 31.59 -8.98 -14.13
C LEU A 506 31.39 -9.10 -12.61
N GLY A 507 31.89 -10.17 -11.98
CA GLY A 507 31.65 -10.44 -10.57
C GLY A 507 30.23 -10.89 -10.26
N MET A 508 29.54 -11.46 -11.25
CA MET A 508 28.21 -12.03 -11.10
C MET A 508 28.36 -13.55 -10.98
N HIS A 509 27.96 -14.09 -9.84
CA HIS A 509 28.05 -15.51 -9.51
C HIS A 509 26.65 -16.13 -9.52
N LEU A 510 26.54 -17.42 -9.85
CA LEU A 510 25.25 -18.13 -9.89
C LEU A 510 25.32 -19.35 -8.97
N VAL A 511 24.29 -19.57 -8.16
CA VAL A 511 24.09 -20.81 -7.40
C VAL A 511 22.72 -21.35 -7.78
N LEU A 512 22.70 -22.39 -8.63
CA LEU A 512 21.46 -22.91 -9.23
C LEU A 512 21.07 -24.23 -8.57
N CYS A 513 19.87 -24.30 -7.99
CA CYS A 513 19.39 -25.47 -7.27
C CYS A 513 18.28 -26.16 -8.03
N ALA A 514 18.33 -27.50 -8.15
CA ALA A 514 17.28 -28.29 -8.78
C ALA A 514 17.03 -29.60 -8.03
N GLN A 515 15.76 -30.02 -7.94
CA GLN A 515 15.44 -31.37 -7.46
C GLN A 515 15.82 -32.45 -8.48
N GLN A 516 15.66 -32.15 -9.78
CA GLN A 516 15.96 -33.03 -10.91
C GLN A 516 16.96 -32.36 -11.86
N PRO A 517 18.26 -32.25 -11.48
CA PRO A 517 19.27 -31.56 -12.29
C PRO A 517 19.41 -32.13 -13.72
N ALA A 518 19.11 -33.40 -13.96
CA ALA A 518 19.17 -33.99 -15.30
C ALA A 518 18.10 -33.44 -16.27
N VAL A 519 16.98 -32.94 -15.73
CA VAL A 519 15.88 -32.33 -16.50
C VAL A 519 16.03 -30.80 -16.54
N ALA A 520 16.36 -30.19 -15.39
CA ALA A 520 16.34 -28.75 -15.21
C ALA A 520 17.54 -28.02 -15.82
N VAL A 521 18.74 -28.61 -15.80
CA VAL A 521 19.99 -27.91 -16.12
C VAL A 521 20.55 -28.36 -17.48
N ARG A 522 20.55 -27.46 -18.45
CA ARG A 522 21.14 -27.72 -19.78
C ARG A 522 22.66 -27.88 -19.69
N ALA A 523 23.21 -28.76 -20.53
CA ALA A 523 24.64 -29.06 -20.58
C ALA A 523 25.54 -27.82 -20.77
N THR A 524 25.07 -26.81 -21.50
CA THR A 524 25.79 -25.53 -21.69
C THR A 524 25.93 -24.73 -20.39
N THR A 525 24.86 -24.64 -19.59
CA THR A 525 24.91 -24.00 -18.26
C THR A 525 25.79 -24.81 -17.31
N LEU A 526 25.64 -26.14 -17.31
CA LEU A 526 26.42 -27.04 -16.47
C LEU A 526 27.93 -27.04 -16.79
N ALA A 527 28.30 -26.75 -18.05
CA ALA A 527 29.70 -26.58 -18.46
C ALA A 527 30.34 -25.33 -17.85
N ASN A 528 29.55 -24.27 -17.60
CA ASN A 528 30.01 -23.05 -16.95
C ASN A 528 30.04 -23.15 -15.41
N CYS A 529 29.38 -24.16 -14.84
CA CYS A 529 29.35 -24.43 -13.40
C CYS A 529 30.39 -25.49 -13.01
N SER A 530 31.56 -25.03 -12.55
CA SER A 530 32.66 -25.89 -12.08
C SER A 530 32.42 -26.47 -10.69
N ILE A 531 31.65 -25.80 -9.84
CA ILE A 531 31.27 -26.29 -8.52
C ILE A 531 29.97 -27.09 -8.64
N ARG A 532 30.00 -28.37 -8.25
CA ARG A 532 28.84 -29.25 -8.36
C ARG A 532 28.61 -30.00 -7.06
N ILE A 533 27.51 -29.68 -6.38
CA ILE A 533 27.17 -30.22 -5.06
C ILE A 533 25.93 -31.09 -5.21
N CYS A 534 26.03 -32.39 -4.93
CA CYS A 534 24.88 -33.28 -4.98
C CYS A 534 24.58 -33.82 -3.58
N LEU A 535 23.53 -33.29 -2.96
CA LEU A 535 22.90 -33.92 -1.80
C LEU A 535 22.09 -35.14 -2.27
N ARG A 536 21.42 -35.83 -1.34
CA ARG A 536 20.58 -36.98 -1.66
C ARG A 536 19.53 -36.66 -2.74
N VAL A 537 19.57 -37.43 -3.83
CA VAL A 537 18.61 -37.41 -4.95
C VAL A 537 17.88 -38.76 -5.06
N VAL A 538 16.75 -38.82 -5.79
CA VAL A 538 15.96 -40.06 -5.94
C VAL A 538 16.50 -40.94 -7.07
N ALA A 539 16.95 -40.35 -8.18
CA ALA A 539 17.36 -41.09 -9.36
C ALA A 539 18.88 -41.08 -9.58
N ASP A 540 19.44 -42.23 -9.93
CA ASP A 540 20.83 -42.40 -10.35
C ASP A 540 21.21 -41.46 -11.51
N ALA A 541 20.25 -41.15 -12.39
CA ALA A 541 20.42 -40.25 -13.53
C ALA A 541 20.73 -38.80 -13.09
N ASP A 542 20.07 -38.29 -12.04
CA ASP A 542 20.31 -36.93 -11.53
C ASP A 542 21.70 -36.80 -10.90
N SER A 543 22.09 -37.79 -10.11
CA SER A 543 23.44 -37.89 -9.54
C SER A 543 24.49 -37.98 -10.66
N THR A 544 24.24 -38.81 -11.68
CA THR A 544 25.18 -39.01 -12.79
C THR A 544 25.30 -37.76 -13.67
N ALA A 545 24.20 -37.06 -13.93
CA ALA A 545 24.21 -35.80 -14.68
C ALA A 545 25.03 -34.71 -13.98
N LEU A 546 24.94 -34.62 -12.64
CA LEU A 546 25.62 -33.57 -11.88
C LEU A 546 27.08 -33.91 -11.54
N ILE A 547 27.34 -35.09 -10.97
CA ILE A 547 28.67 -35.47 -10.43
C ILE A 547 29.33 -36.65 -11.19
N GLY A 548 28.79 -37.07 -12.33
CA GLY A 548 29.36 -38.13 -13.17
C GLY A 548 29.26 -39.55 -12.59
N THR A 549 28.64 -39.72 -11.43
CA THR A 549 28.43 -41.03 -10.78
C THR A 549 27.05 -41.08 -10.14
N ALA A 550 26.50 -42.28 -9.94
CA ALA A 550 25.24 -42.51 -9.25
C ALA A 550 25.32 -42.41 -7.70
N SER A 551 26.44 -41.95 -7.13
CA SER A 551 26.69 -42.11 -5.69
C SER A 551 25.84 -41.22 -4.78
N ALA A 552 25.34 -40.07 -5.23
CA ALA A 552 24.49 -39.21 -4.41
C ALA A 552 23.07 -39.77 -4.24
N ALA A 553 22.60 -40.61 -5.17
CA ALA A 553 21.33 -41.34 -5.03
C ALA A 553 21.38 -42.41 -3.92
N ARG A 554 22.58 -42.79 -3.48
CA ARG A 554 22.83 -43.78 -2.41
C ARG A 554 23.12 -43.14 -1.04
N LEU A 555 23.04 -41.82 -0.91
CA LEU A 555 23.24 -41.15 0.37
C LEU A 555 22.14 -41.53 1.38
N PRO A 556 22.45 -41.70 2.68
CA PRO A 556 21.46 -42.09 3.68
C PRO A 556 20.30 -41.09 3.82
N VAL A 557 19.10 -41.60 4.10
CA VAL A 557 17.87 -40.77 4.20
C VAL A 557 17.83 -39.95 5.49
N ASP A 558 18.43 -40.50 6.55
CA ASP A 558 18.55 -39.97 7.91
C ASP A 558 19.72 -38.99 8.10
N SER A 559 20.51 -38.73 7.05
CA SER A 559 21.68 -37.82 7.06
C SER A 559 21.43 -36.56 6.21
N PRO A 560 20.51 -35.66 6.59
CA PRO A 560 20.29 -34.40 5.87
C PRO A 560 21.54 -33.51 5.94
N GLY A 561 21.81 -32.79 4.86
CA GLY A 561 23.02 -31.98 4.70
C GLY A 561 24.27 -32.79 4.30
N LEU A 562 24.20 -34.12 4.24
CA LEU A 562 25.28 -34.90 3.65
C LEU A 562 25.26 -34.75 2.12
N ALA A 563 26.40 -34.37 1.54
CA ALA A 563 26.54 -34.04 0.14
C ALA A 563 27.85 -34.59 -0.47
N LEU A 564 27.81 -34.89 -1.76
CA LEU A 564 28.99 -35.19 -2.57
C LEU A 564 29.32 -33.98 -3.44
N VAL A 565 30.49 -33.38 -3.20
CA VAL A 565 30.99 -32.24 -3.96
C VAL A 565 31.99 -32.72 -5.01
N ALA A 566 31.64 -32.55 -6.29
CA ALA A 566 32.53 -32.79 -7.40
C ALA A 566 33.28 -31.51 -7.78
N ARG A 567 34.61 -31.58 -7.74
CA ARG A 567 35.54 -30.49 -8.07
C ARG A 567 36.84 -31.10 -8.61
N ASP A 568 37.39 -30.56 -9.69
CA ASP A 568 38.69 -30.97 -10.25
C ASP A 568 38.82 -32.51 -10.47
N ASN A 569 37.73 -33.12 -10.96
CA ASN A 569 37.53 -34.58 -11.12
C ASN A 569 37.68 -35.42 -9.82
N ARG A 570 37.59 -34.79 -8.65
CA ARG A 570 37.51 -35.46 -7.35
C ARG A 570 36.11 -35.29 -6.78
N ILE A 571 35.59 -36.34 -6.14
CA ILE A 571 34.35 -36.30 -5.37
C ILE A 571 34.73 -36.36 -3.90
N THR A 572 34.28 -35.36 -3.14
CA THR A 572 34.53 -35.24 -1.70
C THR A 572 33.20 -35.32 -0.98
N GLU A 573 33.11 -36.15 0.06
CA GLU A 573 31.95 -36.15 0.96
C GLU A 573 32.04 -34.97 1.93
N VAL A 574 30.93 -34.28 2.12
CA VAL A 574 30.82 -33.06 2.93
C VAL A 574 29.54 -33.13 3.74
N GLN A 575 29.64 -32.93 5.06
CA GLN A 575 28.49 -32.72 5.91
C GLN A 575 28.28 -31.21 6.08
N VAL A 576 27.18 -30.70 5.57
CA VAL A 576 26.80 -29.28 5.70
C VAL A 576 26.54 -28.95 7.17
N ARG A 577 27.04 -27.78 7.60
CA ARG A 577 26.78 -27.23 8.93
C ARG A 577 25.31 -26.79 9.01
N HIS A 578 24.57 -27.34 9.97
CA HIS A 578 23.24 -26.86 10.32
C HIS A 578 23.34 -25.68 11.30
N ARG A 579 22.51 -24.65 11.11
CA ARG A 579 22.39 -23.48 11.99
C ARG A 579 20.93 -23.36 12.42
N ASP A 580 20.66 -23.38 13.72
CA ASP A 580 19.30 -23.18 14.21
C ASP A 580 18.82 -21.74 14.00
N ARG A 581 17.50 -21.51 14.05
CA ARG A 581 16.92 -20.17 13.83
C ARG A 581 17.51 -19.10 14.77
N PRO A 582 17.75 -19.35 16.07
CA PRO A 582 18.43 -18.39 16.95
C PRO A 582 19.85 -18.04 16.48
N ALA A 583 20.65 -19.00 16.03
CA ALA A 583 21.96 -18.70 15.45
C ALA A 583 21.84 -17.86 14.18
N VAL A 584 20.92 -18.20 13.26
CA VAL A 584 20.70 -17.43 12.03
C VAL A 584 20.32 -15.98 12.34
N ALA A 585 19.36 -15.75 13.25
CA ALA A 585 18.97 -14.41 13.69
C ALA A 585 20.15 -13.63 14.31
N GLY A 586 20.93 -14.24 15.20
CA GLY A 586 22.11 -13.61 15.79
C GLY A 586 23.21 -13.25 14.76
N PHE A 587 23.32 -14.01 13.67
CA PHE A 587 24.20 -13.66 12.54
C PHE A 587 23.68 -12.46 11.73
N VAL A 588 22.36 -12.36 11.53
CA VAL A 588 21.72 -11.21 10.88
C VAL A 588 21.90 -9.95 11.73
N ASP A 589 21.59 -10.02 13.02
CA ASP A 589 21.81 -8.92 13.98
C ASP A 589 23.26 -8.40 13.94
N ALA A 590 24.24 -9.31 13.99
CA ALA A 590 25.66 -8.96 13.92
C ALA A 590 26.04 -8.31 12.57
N ALA A 591 25.45 -8.74 11.46
CA ALA A 591 25.68 -8.14 10.15
C ALA A 591 25.06 -6.73 10.06
N VAL A 592 23.85 -6.52 10.59
CA VAL A 592 23.19 -5.21 10.67
C VAL A 592 24.02 -4.24 11.50
N GLN A 593 24.45 -4.64 12.70
CA GLN A 593 25.31 -3.83 13.57
C GLN A 593 26.64 -3.47 12.90
N ARG A 594 27.26 -4.42 12.18
CA ARG A 594 28.53 -4.20 11.47
C ARG A 594 28.39 -3.19 10.31
N GLU A 595 27.34 -3.27 9.49
CA GLU A 595 27.12 -2.28 8.43
C GLU A 595 26.77 -0.89 9.00
N ALA A 596 25.97 -0.82 10.07
CA ALA A 596 25.67 0.42 10.76
C ALA A 596 26.94 1.09 11.31
N HIS A 597 27.86 0.31 11.90
CA HIS A 597 29.16 0.79 12.38
C HIS A 597 30.08 1.26 11.23
N LEU A 598 30.04 0.59 10.07
CA LEU A 598 30.80 1.00 8.88
C LEU A 598 30.25 2.27 8.19
N GLY A 599 29.04 2.70 8.54
CA GLY A 599 28.42 3.91 7.97
C GLY A 599 28.25 3.88 6.45
N HIS A 600 28.14 2.69 5.87
CA HIS A 600 27.99 2.53 4.42
C HIS A 600 26.55 2.85 3.99
N PRO A 601 26.33 3.50 2.84
CA PRO A 601 24.99 3.64 2.29
C PRO A 601 24.43 2.25 1.97
N PRO A 602 23.12 2.03 2.12
CA PRO A 602 22.51 0.74 1.82
C PRO A 602 22.79 0.34 0.36
N PRO A 603 23.05 -0.95 0.08
CA PRO A 603 23.34 -1.39 -1.27
C PRO A 603 22.18 -1.09 -2.21
N GLN A 604 22.48 -0.61 -3.42
CA GLN A 604 21.48 -0.45 -4.45
C GLN A 604 20.92 -1.82 -4.82
N ARG A 605 19.59 -1.94 -4.80
CA ARG A 605 18.91 -3.17 -5.19
C ARG A 605 18.98 -3.31 -6.72
N PRO A 606 19.43 -4.45 -7.27
CA PRO A 606 19.47 -4.67 -8.72
C PRO A 606 18.09 -4.59 -9.39
N TRP A 607 17.01 -4.75 -8.61
CA TRP A 607 15.65 -4.43 -9.02
C TRP A 607 15.04 -3.39 -8.08
N LEU A 608 13.87 -2.86 -8.45
CA LEU A 608 12.95 -2.24 -7.51
C LEU A 608 11.67 -3.09 -7.40
N PRO A 609 10.95 -3.07 -6.26
CA PRO A 609 9.67 -3.77 -6.13
C PRO A 609 8.70 -3.33 -7.24
N ALA A 610 7.75 -4.19 -7.62
CA ALA A 610 6.72 -3.81 -8.57
C ALA A 610 5.97 -2.55 -8.11
N LEU A 611 5.50 -1.73 -9.06
CA LEU A 611 4.73 -0.52 -8.73
C LEU A 611 3.52 -0.88 -7.86
N PRO A 612 3.33 -0.23 -6.70
CA PRO A 612 2.25 -0.57 -5.80
C PRO A 612 0.88 -0.42 -6.48
N THR A 613 -0.12 -1.15 -5.98
CA THR A 613 -1.51 -1.09 -6.50
C THR A 613 -2.21 0.20 -6.08
N ARG A 614 -1.73 0.87 -5.02
CA ARG A 614 -2.19 2.15 -4.51
C ARG A 614 -1.00 2.95 -4.01
N ILE A 615 -0.96 4.24 -4.33
CA ILE A 615 -0.02 5.22 -3.77
C ILE A 615 -0.77 6.52 -3.55
N THR A 616 -0.48 7.25 -2.47
CA THR A 616 -1.06 8.58 -2.20
C THR A 616 -0.15 9.66 -2.77
N LEU A 617 -0.69 10.85 -3.05
CA LEU A 617 0.11 11.97 -3.54
C LEU A 617 1.22 12.36 -2.53
N ALA A 618 0.90 12.34 -1.23
CA ALA A 618 1.84 12.61 -0.15
C ALA A 618 3.03 11.63 -0.05
N ALA A 619 2.95 10.45 -0.66
CA ALA A 619 4.07 9.50 -0.72
C ALA A 619 5.09 9.83 -1.83
N LEU A 620 4.82 10.82 -2.68
CA LEU A 620 5.72 11.27 -3.75
C LEU A 620 6.71 12.31 -3.19
N THR A 621 7.83 11.84 -2.65
CA THR A 621 8.77 12.65 -1.84
C THR A 621 9.67 13.64 -2.61
N ALA A 622 9.80 13.48 -3.94
CA ALA A 622 10.73 14.29 -4.74
C ALA A 622 10.04 15.49 -5.40
N HIS A 623 10.44 16.70 -4.98
CA HIS A 623 10.05 17.97 -5.59
C HIS A 623 10.75 18.16 -6.95
N GLY A 624 10.10 18.83 -7.90
CA GLY A 624 10.63 19.07 -9.25
C GLY A 624 9.65 19.85 -10.13
N PRO A 625 10.04 20.25 -11.35
CA PRO A 625 9.18 21.01 -12.25
C PRO A 625 7.97 20.20 -12.73
N GLY A 626 6.84 20.88 -12.90
CA GLY A 626 5.56 20.26 -13.28
C GLY A 626 4.83 19.58 -12.12
N LEU A 627 3.56 19.23 -12.31
CA LEU A 627 2.66 18.70 -11.27
C LEU A 627 2.81 17.18 -11.10
N ALA A 628 3.08 16.70 -9.89
CA ALA A 628 3.12 15.27 -9.61
C ALA A 628 1.72 14.62 -9.68
N PHE A 629 1.60 13.44 -10.31
CA PHE A 629 0.32 12.72 -10.39
C PHE A 629 0.43 11.20 -10.17
N GLY A 630 1.63 10.66 -10.00
CA GLY A 630 1.84 9.22 -9.84
C GLY A 630 3.29 8.84 -9.62
N LEU A 631 3.59 7.55 -9.66
CA LEU A 631 4.93 6.98 -9.61
C LEU A 631 5.24 6.26 -10.93
N SER A 632 6.25 6.72 -11.65
CA SER A 632 6.78 6.08 -12.87
C SER A 632 7.94 5.16 -12.54
N ASP A 633 8.03 4.05 -13.26
CA ASP A 633 9.03 3.01 -13.10
C ASP A 633 9.89 2.88 -14.36
N ASP A 634 11.17 3.22 -14.25
CA ASP A 634 12.17 2.90 -15.24
C ASP A 634 12.96 1.66 -14.78
N THR A 635 12.51 0.49 -15.22
CA THR A 635 13.12 -0.79 -14.88
C THR A 635 14.53 -0.95 -15.48
N GLU A 636 14.86 -0.28 -16.59
CA GLU A 636 16.22 -0.31 -17.17
C GLU A 636 17.18 0.62 -16.42
N ALA A 637 16.73 1.77 -15.94
CA ALA A 637 17.49 2.62 -15.01
C ALA A 637 17.53 2.04 -13.58
N ARG A 638 16.58 1.14 -13.26
CA ARG A 638 16.27 0.61 -11.91
C ARG A 638 15.87 1.73 -10.96
N GLU A 639 14.99 2.60 -11.42
CA GLU A 639 14.61 3.81 -10.71
C GLU A 639 13.09 4.03 -10.76
N GLN A 640 12.50 4.35 -9.60
CA GLN A 640 11.12 4.81 -9.49
C GLN A 640 11.13 6.29 -9.14
N ARG A 641 10.51 7.12 -9.98
CA ARG A 641 10.42 8.59 -9.81
C ARG A 641 8.97 9.05 -9.86
N PRO A 642 8.59 10.12 -9.14
CA PRO A 642 7.28 10.74 -9.34
C PRO A 642 7.06 11.08 -10.81
N ALA A 643 5.94 10.59 -11.37
CA ALA A 643 5.44 11.00 -12.66
C ALA A 643 4.91 12.44 -12.53
N ARG A 644 5.51 13.37 -13.28
CA ARG A 644 5.15 14.79 -13.29
C ARG A 644 4.61 15.19 -14.66
N PHE A 645 3.55 15.97 -14.68
CA PHE A 645 3.01 16.67 -15.85
C PHE A 645 3.64 18.05 -15.92
N ASP A 646 4.46 18.30 -16.93
CA ASP A 646 5.08 19.62 -17.14
C ASP A 646 4.21 20.48 -18.08
N PRO A 647 3.58 21.58 -17.60
CA PRO A 647 2.78 22.46 -18.46
C PRO A 647 3.56 23.06 -19.63
N HIS A 648 4.87 23.30 -19.48
CA HIS A 648 5.72 23.91 -20.50
C HIS A 648 5.90 23.01 -21.73
N LEU A 649 5.78 21.69 -21.55
CA LEU A 649 5.85 20.72 -22.66
C LEU A 649 4.54 20.65 -23.47
N GLY A 650 3.47 21.32 -23.03
CA GLY A 650 2.15 21.32 -23.67
C GLY A 650 1.16 20.35 -23.04
N ALA A 651 -0.07 20.29 -23.57
CA ALA A 651 -1.19 19.62 -22.90
C ALA A 651 -1.02 18.11 -22.71
N MET A 652 -1.70 17.57 -21.68
CA MET A 652 -1.72 16.14 -21.33
C MET A 652 -3.06 15.48 -21.68
N ALA A 653 -3.03 14.41 -22.47
CA ALA A 653 -4.18 13.53 -22.73
C ALA A 653 -4.15 12.29 -21.82
N VAL A 654 -5.26 12.01 -21.13
CA VAL A 654 -5.46 10.84 -20.26
C VAL A 654 -6.45 9.89 -20.94
N ILE A 655 -5.94 8.85 -21.60
CA ILE A 655 -6.76 7.93 -22.40
C ILE A 655 -6.98 6.62 -21.63
N GLY A 656 -8.23 6.16 -21.52
CA GLY A 656 -8.52 4.89 -20.85
C GLY A 656 -10.00 4.49 -20.81
N GLY A 657 -10.26 3.18 -20.71
CA GLY A 657 -11.62 2.63 -20.65
C GLY A 657 -12.41 3.03 -19.38
N PRO A 658 -13.66 2.55 -19.24
CA PRO A 658 -14.47 2.78 -18.04
C PRO A 658 -13.78 2.24 -16.77
N ARG A 659 -13.84 3.00 -15.67
CA ARG A 659 -13.29 2.65 -14.34
C ARG A 659 -11.76 2.43 -14.27
N THR A 660 -11.00 2.80 -15.30
CA THR A 660 -9.54 2.65 -15.35
C THR A 660 -8.75 3.67 -14.54
N GLY A 661 -9.39 4.74 -14.05
CA GLY A 661 -8.76 5.79 -13.23
C GLY A 661 -8.62 7.18 -13.87
N LYS A 662 -9.28 7.46 -15.01
CA LYS A 662 -9.23 8.76 -15.71
C LYS A 662 -9.47 9.98 -14.81
N THR A 663 -10.66 10.06 -14.21
CA THR A 663 -11.04 11.10 -13.25
C THR A 663 -10.05 11.15 -12.07
N GLY A 664 -9.58 9.99 -11.60
CA GLY A 664 -8.57 9.91 -10.54
C GLY A 664 -7.25 10.59 -10.90
N CYS A 665 -6.77 10.43 -12.14
CA CYS A 665 -5.58 11.12 -12.64
C CYS A 665 -5.77 12.63 -12.73
N LEU A 666 -6.90 13.10 -13.25
CA LEU A 666 -7.21 14.54 -13.27
C LEU A 666 -7.33 15.10 -11.84
N THR A 667 -7.85 14.31 -10.90
CA THR A 667 -7.98 14.69 -9.50
C THR A 667 -6.61 14.79 -8.81
N ALA A 668 -5.69 13.85 -9.07
CA ALA A 668 -4.31 13.93 -8.57
C ALA A 668 -3.60 15.20 -9.04
N LEU A 669 -3.84 15.65 -10.28
CA LEU A 669 -3.34 16.92 -10.80
C LEU A 669 -3.93 18.14 -10.08
N VAL A 670 -5.24 18.14 -9.75
CA VAL A 670 -5.87 19.20 -8.92
C VAL A 670 -5.21 19.28 -7.55
N GLU A 671 -5.00 18.13 -6.91
CA GLU A 671 -4.43 18.06 -5.56
C GLU A 671 -2.98 18.52 -5.56
N SER A 672 -2.16 18.08 -6.54
CA SER A 672 -0.78 18.54 -6.72
C SER A 672 -0.68 20.05 -6.97
N ALA A 673 -1.53 20.60 -7.85
CA ALA A 673 -1.56 22.04 -8.14
C ALA A 673 -1.91 22.90 -6.92
N ARG A 674 -2.59 22.32 -5.91
CA ARG A 674 -2.93 22.97 -4.63
C ARG A 674 -1.91 22.71 -3.53
N SER A 675 -1.16 21.61 -3.58
CA SER A 675 -0.22 21.21 -2.53
C SER A 675 1.20 21.73 -2.74
N GLU A 676 1.64 21.96 -3.98
CA GLU A 676 3.00 22.42 -4.28
C GLU A 676 3.11 23.96 -4.19
N PRO A 677 3.95 24.54 -3.31
CA PRO A 677 4.02 26.00 -3.13
C PRO A 677 4.57 26.76 -4.34
N ASP A 678 5.45 26.13 -5.12
CA ASP A 678 6.04 26.66 -6.35
C ASP A 678 5.20 26.34 -7.61
N SER A 679 3.95 25.92 -7.42
CA SER A 679 3.00 25.68 -8.50
C SER A 679 2.83 26.93 -9.36
N VAL A 680 3.19 26.83 -10.64
CA VAL A 680 3.02 27.91 -11.65
C VAL A 680 1.54 28.27 -11.86
N VAL A 681 0.61 27.47 -11.31
CA VAL A 681 -0.83 27.53 -11.55
C VAL A 681 -1.51 28.51 -10.58
N GLY A 682 -1.89 29.70 -11.07
CA GLY A 682 -2.60 30.70 -10.28
C GLY A 682 -4.10 30.41 -10.05
N TRP A 683 -4.71 29.55 -10.88
CA TRP A 683 -6.09 29.09 -10.73
C TRP A 683 -6.30 27.69 -11.31
N VAL A 684 -7.27 26.93 -10.79
CA VAL A 684 -7.65 25.60 -11.28
C VAL A 684 -9.13 25.59 -11.63
N THR A 685 -9.48 25.24 -12.87
CA THR A 685 -10.85 25.09 -13.34
C THR A 685 -11.07 23.70 -13.90
N VAL A 686 -12.04 22.98 -13.34
CA VAL A 686 -12.58 21.76 -13.95
C VAL A 686 -13.80 22.16 -14.77
N LEU A 687 -13.82 21.75 -16.04
CA LEU A 687 -14.93 22.00 -16.93
C LEU A 687 -16.15 21.17 -16.50
N ALA A 688 -17.33 21.77 -16.51
CA ALA A 688 -18.56 21.08 -16.15
C ALA A 688 -18.84 19.90 -17.09
N ALA A 689 -19.45 18.83 -16.55
CA ALA A 689 -19.83 17.65 -17.33
C ALA A 689 -21.09 17.87 -18.19
N ASP A 690 -21.95 18.82 -17.80
CA ASP A 690 -23.09 19.28 -18.58
C ASP A 690 -22.60 20.23 -19.69
N PRO A 691 -22.91 19.97 -20.98
CA PRO A 691 -22.48 20.82 -22.08
C PRO A 691 -22.90 22.29 -21.95
N GLU A 692 -24.04 22.55 -21.31
CA GLU A 692 -24.55 23.90 -21.11
C GLU A 692 -23.55 24.81 -20.33
N PRO A 693 -23.24 24.57 -19.04
CA PRO A 693 -22.25 25.35 -18.31
C PRO A 693 -20.82 25.19 -18.85
N ALA A 694 -20.47 24.05 -19.47
CA ALA A 694 -19.17 23.85 -20.10
C ALA A 694 -18.91 24.85 -21.25
N TRP A 695 -19.94 25.15 -22.03
CA TRP A 695 -19.89 26.15 -23.10
C TRP A 695 -19.61 27.56 -22.57
N ASP A 696 -20.32 27.99 -21.51
CA ASP A 696 -20.12 29.32 -20.92
C ASP A 696 -18.72 29.44 -20.32
N GLN A 697 -18.25 28.41 -19.63
CA GLN A 697 -16.88 28.33 -19.12
C GLN A 697 -15.85 28.46 -20.25
N LEU A 698 -15.96 27.70 -21.35
CA LEU A 698 -15.00 27.73 -22.46
C LEU A 698 -14.92 29.07 -23.21
N ILE A 699 -15.99 29.85 -23.19
CA ILE A 699 -16.07 31.16 -23.89
C ILE A 699 -15.74 32.33 -22.97
N ALA A 700 -15.82 32.16 -21.64
CA ALA A 700 -15.37 33.16 -20.68
C ALA A 700 -13.95 33.66 -21.02
N ALA A 701 -13.77 34.99 -21.02
CA ALA A 701 -12.52 35.63 -21.39
C ALA A 701 -11.36 35.23 -20.46
N ASP A 702 -11.68 35.00 -19.19
CA ASP A 702 -10.73 34.78 -18.09
C ASP A 702 -9.97 33.44 -18.20
N LEU A 703 -10.47 32.45 -18.96
CA LEU A 703 -9.75 31.19 -19.18
C LEU A 703 -8.38 31.36 -19.87
N ALA A 704 -8.15 32.47 -20.56
CA ALA A 704 -6.88 32.82 -21.17
C ALA A 704 -6.12 33.92 -20.39
N ALA A 705 -6.58 34.26 -19.17
CA ALA A 705 -5.95 35.26 -18.33
C ALA A 705 -4.94 34.62 -17.36
N GLY A 706 -3.67 34.69 -17.73
CA GLY A 706 -2.55 34.27 -16.88
C GLY A 706 -2.35 32.76 -16.80
N PRO A 707 -1.46 32.30 -15.91
CA PRO A 707 -1.15 30.88 -15.77
C PRO A 707 -2.18 30.19 -14.86
N GLY A 708 -2.80 29.14 -15.38
CA GLY A 708 -3.84 28.37 -14.70
C GLY A 708 -3.92 26.95 -15.26
N LEU A 709 -4.75 26.10 -14.66
CA LEU A 709 -4.93 24.70 -15.03
C LEU A 709 -6.40 24.44 -15.41
N LEU A 710 -6.63 24.17 -16.68
CA LEU A 710 -7.92 23.75 -17.22
C LEU A 710 -7.97 22.22 -17.33
N LEU A 711 -8.97 21.61 -16.69
CA LEU A 711 -9.20 20.18 -16.68
C LEU A 711 -10.52 19.85 -17.38
N VAL A 712 -10.53 18.86 -18.26
CA VAL A 712 -11.75 18.40 -18.98
C VAL A 712 -11.86 16.89 -18.85
N ASP A 713 -12.83 16.39 -18.08
CA ASP A 713 -13.06 14.94 -17.93
C ASP A 713 -14.03 14.41 -19.00
N ASP A 714 -13.77 13.20 -19.53
CA ASP A 714 -14.53 12.52 -20.59
C ASP A 714 -14.98 13.46 -21.74
N ILE A 715 -14.01 14.12 -22.39
CA ILE A 715 -14.24 15.08 -23.49
C ILE A 715 -14.99 14.47 -24.69
N ASP A 716 -14.89 13.15 -24.88
CA ASP A 716 -15.65 12.41 -25.90
C ASP A 716 -17.13 12.25 -25.54
N ALA A 717 -17.48 12.19 -24.25
CA ALA A 717 -18.87 12.25 -23.80
C ALA A 717 -19.43 13.67 -23.90
N LEU A 718 -18.65 14.67 -23.49
CA LEU A 718 -19.03 16.10 -23.57
C LEU A 718 -19.35 16.52 -25.01
N LEU A 719 -18.48 16.20 -25.98
CA LEU A 719 -18.68 16.56 -27.39
C LEU A 719 -19.81 15.76 -28.07
N ALA A 720 -20.12 14.55 -27.58
CA ALA A 720 -21.23 13.77 -28.10
C ALA A 720 -22.61 14.37 -27.76
N GLY A 721 -22.71 15.09 -26.63
CA GLY A 721 -23.93 15.78 -26.19
C GLY A 721 -24.21 17.13 -26.86
N VAL A 722 -23.35 17.60 -27.77
CA VAL A 722 -23.47 18.89 -28.45
C VAL A 722 -23.79 18.70 -29.93
N GLU A 723 -24.71 19.48 -30.49
CA GLU A 723 -25.04 19.47 -31.92
C GLU A 723 -24.21 20.50 -32.74
N GLU A 724 -24.30 20.44 -34.06
CA GLU A 724 -23.68 21.47 -34.92
C GLU A 724 -24.52 22.75 -34.96
N PRO A 725 -23.90 23.95 -35.03
CA PRO A 725 -22.47 24.21 -35.22
C PRO A 725 -21.66 24.32 -33.93
N HIS A 726 -22.29 24.19 -32.76
CA HIS A 726 -21.64 24.37 -31.45
C HIS A 726 -20.52 23.37 -31.21
N ARG A 727 -20.68 22.11 -31.63
CA ARG A 727 -19.65 21.07 -31.48
C ARG A 727 -18.36 21.45 -32.21
N THR A 728 -18.46 21.91 -33.46
CA THR A 728 -17.30 22.43 -34.22
C THR A 728 -16.63 23.59 -33.49
N ALA A 729 -17.40 24.60 -33.08
CA ALA A 729 -16.87 25.78 -32.39
C ALA A 729 -16.19 25.43 -31.05
N MET A 730 -16.76 24.48 -30.29
CA MET A 730 -16.19 24.00 -29.03
C MET A 730 -14.88 23.25 -29.26
N THR A 731 -14.83 22.38 -30.28
CA THR A 731 -13.62 21.65 -30.70
C THR A 731 -12.51 22.62 -31.10
N GLU A 732 -12.80 23.65 -31.92
CA GLU A 732 -11.83 24.67 -32.30
C GLU A 732 -11.32 25.50 -31.12
N ARG A 733 -12.17 25.80 -30.12
CA ARG A 733 -11.77 26.51 -28.90
C ARG A 733 -10.84 25.64 -28.04
N LEU A 734 -11.20 24.37 -27.84
CA LEU A 734 -10.38 23.40 -27.11
C LEU A 734 -9.01 23.18 -27.77
N VAL A 735 -8.96 22.97 -29.09
CA VAL A 735 -7.69 22.82 -29.84
C VAL A 735 -6.81 24.06 -29.73
N ARG A 736 -7.39 25.28 -29.71
CA ARG A 736 -6.63 26.52 -29.49
C ARG A 736 -6.04 26.59 -28.08
N LEU A 737 -6.81 26.25 -27.04
CA LEU A 737 -6.33 26.24 -25.64
C LEU A 737 -5.24 25.18 -25.44
N ILE A 738 -5.43 23.97 -25.97
CA ILE A 738 -4.45 22.88 -25.93
C ILE A 738 -3.11 23.28 -26.56
N LYS A 739 -3.15 23.97 -27.72
CA LYS A 739 -1.94 24.48 -28.38
C LYS A 739 -1.31 25.67 -27.64
N ALA A 740 -2.11 26.48 -26.95
CA ALA A 740 -1.62 27.58 -26.11
C ALA A 740 -0.95 27.09 -24.81
N SER A 741 -1.25 25.86 -24.35
CA SER A 741 -0.69 25.29 -23.11
C SER A 741 0.84 25.35 -23.03
N ALA A 742 1.55 25.12 -24.14
CA ALA A 742 3.01 25.19 -24.18
C ALA A 742 3.58 26.61 -23.95
N SER A 743 2.75 27.64 -24.09
CA SER A 743 3.05 29.04 -23.78
C SER A 743 2.54 29.48 -22.40
N CYS A 744 2.17 28.52 -21.54
CA CYS A 744 1.82 28.71 -20.13
C CYS A 744 0.54 29.52 -19.84
N SER A 745 -0.43 29.57 -20.76
CA SER A 745 -1.73 30.20 -20.50
C SER A 745 -2.88 29.61 -21.33
N PRO A 746 -3.77 28.80 -20.73
CA PRO A 746 -3.62 28.01 -19.51
C PRO A 746 -2.96 26.64 -19.81
N ALA A 747 -2.44 25.97 -18.78
CA ALA A 747 -2.10 24.55 -18.83
C ALA A 747 -3.37 23.71 -19.04
N VAL A 748 -3.34 22.72 -19.94
CA VAL A 748 -4.53 21.88 -20.20
C VAL A 748 -4.22 20.40 -19.97
N ALA A 749 -5.08 19.72 -19.21
CA ALA A 749 -5.11 18.26 -19.16
C ALA A 749 -6.55 17.75 -19.34
N PHE A 750 -6.74 16.72 -20.16
CA PHE A 750 -8.08 16.23 -20.49
C PHE A 750 -8.13 14.71 -20.57
N SER A 751 -9.27 14.12 -20.23
CA SER A 751 -9.50 12.69 -20.29
C SER A 751 -10.47 12.31 -21.41
N LEU A 752 -10.34 11.08 -21.91
CA LEU A 752 -11.24 10.51 -22.91
C LEU A 752 -11.28 8.99 -22.85
N SER A 753 -12.45 8.44 -23.18
CA SER A 753 -12.64 7.00 -23.29
C SER A 753 -12.24 6.43 -24.65
N ARG A 754 -12.46 7.18 -25.75
CA ARG A 754 -12.13 6.72 -27.12
C ARG A 754 -11.55 7.84 -28.00
N VAL A 755 -10.48 7.51 -28.73
CA VAL A 755 -9.97 8.34 -29.83
C VAL A 755 -10.81 8.04 -31.09
N THR A 756 -11.67 8.99 -31.49
CA THR A 756 -12.53 8.87 -32.68
C THR A 756 -12.49 10.17 -33.49
N GLY A 757 -13.06 10.22 -34.69
CA GLY A 757 -12.82 11.30 -35.66
C GLY A 757 -12.85 12.74 -35.11
N GLY A 758 -13.83 13.09 -34.27
CA GLY A 758 -13.92 14.42 -33.65
C GLY A 758 -12.91 14.68 -32.53
N THR A 759 -12.50 13.65 -31.77
CA THR A 759 -11.50 13.77 -30.70
C THR A 759 -10.07 13.52 -31.15
N ALA A 760 -9.85 12.90 -32.32
CA ALA A 760 -8.53 12.61 -32.87
C ALA A 760 -7.68 13.88 -33.08
N ALA A 761 -8.28 14.97 -33.56
CA ALA A 761 -7.59 16.26 -33.73
C ALA A 761 -7.19 16.91 -32.39
N ILE A 762 -7.97 16.66 -31.33
CA ILE A 762 -7.70 17.13 -29.96
C ILE A 762 -6.51 16.34 -29.38
N VAL A 763 -6.55 15.01 -29.45
CA VAL A 763 -5.48 14.12 -28.99
C VAL A 763 -4.17 14.37 -29.74
N ALA A 764 -4.23 14.53 -31.06
CA ALA A 764 -3.06 14.84 -31.89
C ALA A 764 -2.48 16.25 -31.64
N SER A 765 -3.18 17.11 -30.89
CA SER A 765 -2.67 18.41 -30.44
C SER A 765 -2.07 18.37 -29.04
N ALA A 766 -2.24 17.27 -28.29
CA ALA A 766 -1.59 17.06 -26.99
C ALA A 766 -0.15 16.57 -27.19
N ALA A 767 0.79 17.13 -26.43
CA ALA A 767 2.20 16.77 -26.51
C ALA A 767 2.56 15.63 -25.55
N GLN A 768 1.78 15.47 -24.48
CA GLN A 768 1.97 14.45 -23.45
C GLN A 768 0.76 13.52 -23.41
N THR A 769 0.99 12.21 -23.26
CA THR A 769 -0.09 11.21 -23.26
C THR A 769 0.15 10.17 -22.18
N LEU A 770 -0.83 10.01 -21.29
CA LEU A 770 -0.94 8.94 -20.33
C LEU A 770 -1.98 7.93 -20.82
N ARG A 771 -1.57 6.67 -20.99
CA ARG A 771 -2.47 5.58 -21.39
C ARG A 771 -2.75 4.66 -20.21
N LEU A 772 -3.98 4.63 -19.72
CA LEU A 772 -4.38 3.70 -18.66
C LEU A 772 -4.49 2.28 -19.22
N VAL A 773 -3.85 1.33 -18.55
CA VAL A 773 -3.59 -0.03 -19.06
C VAL A 773 -4.84 -0.91 -19.05
N GLY A 774 -5.67 -0.80 -18.01
CA GLY A 774 -6.85 -1.64 -17.82
C GLY A 774 -7.99 -1.40 -18.82
N GLY A 775 -9.00 -2.28 -18.76
CA GLY A 775 -10.20 -2.18 -19.58
C GLY A 775 -10.15 -3.05 -20.84
N ASP A 776 -10.55 -2.50 -22.00
CA ASP A 776 -10.58 -3.25 -23.25
C ASP A 776 -9.26 -3.15 -24.04
N ARG A 777 -8.73 -4.30 -24.46
CA ARG A 777 -7.48 -4.41 -25.22
C ARG A 777 -7.53 -3.70 -26.56
N SER A 778 -8.68 -3.75 -27.25
CA SER A 778 -8.80 -3.12 -28.58
C SER A 778 -8.78 -1.60 -28.48
N ALA A 779 -9.48 -1.04 -27.49
CA ALA A 779 -9.44 0.38 -27.16
C ALA A 779 -8.04 0.85 -26.74
N TYR A 780 -7.30 0.06 -25.95
CA TYR A 780 -5.92 0.37 -25.57
C TYR A 780 -4.98 0.47 -26.78
N VAL A 781 -5.09 -0.48 -27.72
CA VAL A 781 -4.29 -0.46 -28.95
C VAL A 781 -4.70 0.69 -29.88
N MET A 782 -5.99 1.00 -30.01
CA MET A 782 -6.46 2.19 -30.75
C MET A 782 -5.98 3.51 -30.14
N ALA A 783 -5.70 3.56 -28.84
CA ALA A 783 -5.07 4.69 -28.17
C ALA A 783 -3.55 4.81 -28.43
N GLY A 784 -2.97 3.93 -29.26
CA GLY A 784 -1.55 3.89 -29.58
C GLY A 784 -0.70 3.16 -28.54
N GLY A 785 -1.30 2.32 -27.69
CA GLY A 785 -0.58 1.39 -26.82
C GLY A 785 -0.22 0.08 -27.53
N GLN A 786 0.79 -0.64 -27.02
CA GLN A 786 1.16 -1.95 -27.54
C GLN A 786 0.27 -3.05 -26.96
N SER A 787 0.00 -4.10 -27.74
CA SER A 787 -0.84 -5.21 -27.28
C SER A 787 -0.22 -6.02 -26.14
N SER A 788 1.09 -5.92 -25.93
CA SER A 788 1.89 -6.49 -24.83
C SER A 788 1.90 -5.66 -23.55
N GLU A 789 1.59 -4.36 -23.63
CA GLU A 789 1.50 -3.45 -22.47
C GLU A 789 0.14 -3.55 -21.77
N HIS A 790 -0.86 -4.13 -22.42
CA HIS A 790 -2.22 -4.25 -21.90
C HIS A 790 -2.38 -5.41 -20.92
N ASP A 791 -2.95 -5.10 -19.77
CA ASP A 791 -3.34 -6.02 -18.70
C ASP A 791 -4.79 -5.69 -18.32
N ALA A 792 -5.67 -6.71 -18.34
CA ALA A 792 -7.09 -6.57 -18.07
C ALA A 792 -7.42 -6.51 -16.57
N ASP A 793 -6.57 -7.12 -15.73
CA ASP A 793 -6.72 -7.20 -14.27
C ASP A 793 -5.97 -6.06 -13.55
N ALA A 794 -5.31 -5.19 -14.33
CA ALA A 794 -4.59 -4.02 -13.87
C ALA A 794 -5.42 -3.12 -12.92
N PRO A 795 -4.87 -2.69 -11.77
CA PRO A 795 -5.58 -1.83 -10.83
C PRO A 795 -5.87 -0.46 -11.45
N ALA A 796 -6.94 0.20 -10.96
CA ALA A 796 -7.26 1.56 -11.39
C ALA A 796 -6.06 2.51 -11.16
N GLY A 797 -5.74 3.30 -12.17
CA GLY A 797 -4.55 4.16 -12.20
C GLY A 797 -3.28 3.51 -12.73
N ARG A 798 -3.26 2.20 -13.03
CA ARG A 798 -2.14 1.58 -13.76
C ARG A 798 -2.08 2.13 -15.18
N ALA A 799 -0.92 2.61 -15.58
CA ALA A 799 -0.74 3.39 -16.80
C ALA A 799 0.62 3.15 -17.47
N VAL A 800 0.74 3.60 -18.71
CA VAL A 800 2.01 3.84 -19.40
C VAL A 800 2.17 5.35 -19.61
N TRP A 801 3.30 5.89 -19.13
CA TRP A 801 3.70 7.29 -19.19
C TRP A 801 5.07 7.39 -19.86
N HIS A 802 5.18 8.11 -20.99
CA HIS A 802 6.40 8.17 -21.81
C HIS A 802 7.06 6.80 -22.10
N GLY A 803 6.25 5.75 -22.30
CA GLY A 803 6.75 4.38 -22.55
C GLY A 803 7.21 3.61 -21.31
N ARG A 804 7.02 4.17 -20.10
CA ARG A 804 7.34 3.56 -18.81
C ARG A 804 6.08 3.16 -18.06
N ALA A 805 6.13 2.09 -17.27
CA ALA A 805 5.04 1.74 -16.38
C ALA A 805 4.83 2.86 -15.35
N CYS A 806 3.59 3.12 -14.97
CA CYS A 806 3.22 4.17 -14.04
C CYS A 806 2.02 3.74 -13.18
N GLN A 807 2.00 4.17 -11.92
CA GLN A 807 0.81 4.11 -11.07
C GLN A 807 0.38 5.54 -10.75
N VAL A 808 -0.81 5.93 -11.21
CA VAL A 808 -1.46 7.18 -10.81
C VAL A 808 -1.76 7.15 -9.31
N ALA A 809 -1.50 8.27 -8.64
CA ALA A 809 -1.76 8.44 -7.23
C ALA A 809 -3.26 8.54 -6.95
N GLN A 810 -3.70 7.97 -5.82
CA GLN A 810 -5.04 8.17 -5.29
C GLN A 810 -5.10 9.55 -4.62
N ALA A 811 -6.02 10.37 -5.12
CA ALA A 811 -6.33 11.67 -4.55
C ALA A 811 -7.13 11.53 -3.25
N SER A 812 -6.85 12.41 -2.30
CA SER A 812 -7.46 12.49 -0.96
C SER A 812 -8.88 13.06 -1.01
N GLN A 813 -9.16 13.92 -1.99
CA GLN A 813 -10.47 14.53 -2.23
C GLN A 813 -10.89 14.25 -3.68
N PRO A 814 -12.18 13.99 -3.98
CA PRO A 814 -12.65 13.86 -5.35
C PRO A 814 -12.51 15.19 -6.12
N ILE A 815 -12.58 15.14 -7.45
CA ILE A 815 -12.78 16.34 -8.28
C ILE A 815 -14.09 17.02 -7.82
N GLY A 816 -13.92 18.07 -7.03
CA GLY A 816 -15.00 18.98 -6.71
C GLY A 816 -15.17 19.93 -7.89
N ASN A 817 -16.29 19.81 -8.60
CA ASN A 817 -16.79 20.89 -9.45
C ASN A 817 -17.11 22.10 -8.56
N ARG A 818 -16.10 22.89 -8.23
CA ARG A 818 -16.26 24.32 -7.96
C ARG A 818 -16.41 25.05 -9.30
N GLY A 819 -17.41 24.64 -10.08
CA GLY A 819 -18.16 25.61 -10.86
C GLY A 819 -18.82 26.59 -9.88
N ARG A 820 -19.28 27.74 -10.37
CA ARG A 820 -20.13 28.66 -9.61
C ARG A 820 -21.56 28.11 -9.47
N ASP A 821 -21.69 26.84 -9.15
CA ASP A 821 -22.96 26.14 -9.01
C ASP A 821 -23.48 26.29 -7.58
N ALA A 822 -24.05 27.46 -7.26
CA ALA A 822 -25.30 27.62 -6.46
C ALA A 822 -25.51 29.04 -5.88
N GLU A 823 -24.47 29.78 -5.48
CA GLU A 823 -24.65 30.89 -4.51
C GLU A 823 -24.61 32.34 -5.07
N ASP A 824 -24.00 32.59 -6.24
CA ASP A 824 -23.93 33.93 -6.88
C ASP A 824 -24.81 34.05 -8.14
N ALA A 825 -25.94 33.34 -8.18
CA ALA A 825 -26.93 33.54 -9.24
C ALA A 825 -27.72 34.84 -8.97
N THR A 826 -27.29 35.94 -9.59
CA THR A 826 -28.15 37.12 -9.79
C THR A 826 -29.47 36.65 -10.41
N ASP A 827 -30.63 37.12 -9.93
CA ASP A 827 -31.91 36.69 -10.54
C ASP A 827 -31.86 37.04 -12.03
N PRO A 828 -32.15 36.09 -12.95
CA PRO A 828 -32.13 36.39 -14.38
C PRO A 828 -33.04 37.54 -14.81
N LEU A 829 -33.99 37.95 -13.95
CA LEU A 829 -34.78 39.16 -14.13
C LEU A 829 -34.19 40.43 -13.51
N ASP A 830 -33.28 40.40 -12.53
CA ASP A 830 -32.55 41.61 -12.12
C ASP A 830 -31.73 42.14 -13.31
N LEU A 831 -31.21 41.23 -14.13
CA LEU A 831 -30.61 41.59 -15.42
C LEU A 831 -31.60 42.31 -16.32
N ILE A 832 -32.88 41.92 -16.36
CA ILE A 832 -33.92 42.48 -17.24
C ILE A 832 -34.52 43.79 -16.66
N HIS A 833 -34.69 43.87 -15.34
CA HIS A 833 -35.24 45.00 -14.59
C HIS A 833 -34.20 46.13 -14.37
N GLY A 834 -33.77 46.80 -15.45
CA GLY A 834 -32.82 47.91 -15.36
C GLY A 834 -33.07 49.12 -16.28
N GLU A 835 -33.83 48.96 -17.37
CA GLU A 835 -34.12 50.05 -18.32
C GLU A 835 -35.64 50.29 -18.40
N SER A 836 -36.13 51.17 -17.52
CA SER A 836 -37.55 51.46 -17.28
C SER A 836 -38.33 52.12 -18.44
N ASP A 837 -37.73 52.26 -19.62
CA ASP A 837 -38.25 53.01 -20.77
C ASP A 837 -38.12 52.26 -22.12
N ARG A 838 -37.83 50.95 -22.11
CA ARG A 838 -37.67 50.12 -23.32
C ARG A 838 -38.46 48.80 -23.26
N GLU A 839 -39.09 48.44 -24.37
CA GLU A 839 -39.88 47.21 -24.50
C GLU A 839 -38.96 46.00 -24.76
N LEU A 840 -39.26 44.85 -24.12
CA LEU A 840 -38.56 43.58 -24.33
C LEU A 840 -39.14 42.87 -25.55
N LEU A 841 -38.32 42.55 -26.56
CA LEU A 841 -38.77 41.77 -27.72
C LEU A 841 -38.59 40.28 -27.43
N VAL A 842 -39.59 39.46 -27.71
CA VAL A 842 -39.56 38.02 -27.41
C VAL A 842 -39.83 37.22 -28.68
N VAL A 843 -38.86 36.37 -29.04
CA VAL A 843 -39.00 35.35 -30.08
C VAL A 843 -39.07 33.99 -29.38
N ALA A 844 -40.25 33.37 -29.37
CA ALA A 844 -40.46 32.11 -28.67
C ALA A 844 -41.09 31.06 -29.58
N ARG A 845 -40.53 29.85 -29.62
CA ARG A 845 -41.16 28.70 -30.30
C ARG A 845 -42.45 28.25 -29.61
N GLN A 846 -42.63 28.58 -28.33
CA GLN A 846 -43.88 28.43 -27.58
C GLN A 846 -44.26 29.76 -26.91
N PRO A 847 -44.93 30.70 -27.63
CA PRO A 847 -45.30 32.02 -27.10
C PRO A 847 -46.11 31.96 -25.80
N ALA A 848 -47.05 31.03 -25.70
CA ALA A 848 -47.93 30.89 -24.54
C ALA A 848 -47.18 30.56 -23.23
N THR A 849 -46.15 29.71 -23.30
CA THR A 849 -45.34 29.33 -22.13
C THR A 849 -44.55 30.53 -21.60
N ILE A 850 -43.89 31.27 -22.51
CA ILE A 850 -43.09 32.45 -22.14
C ILE A 850 -44.01 33.61 -21.69
N ARG A 851 -45.20 33.75 -22.28
CA ARG A 851 -46.23 34.69 -21.82
C ARG A 851 -46.57 34.47 -20.34
N ARG A 852 -46.92 33.24 -19.93
CA ARG A 852 -47.24 32.92 -18.52
C ARG A 852 -46.09 33.29 -17.57
N ILE A 853 -44.85 32.99 -17.95
CA ILE A 853 -43.64 33.27 -17.14
C ILE A 853 -43.44 34.78 -16.97
N LEU A 854 -43.58 35.56 -18.05
CA LEU A 854 -43.43 37.02 -18.03
C LEU A 854 -44.59 37.72 -17.31
N GLU A 855 -45.83 37.28 -17.50
CA GLU A 855 -47.02 37.81 -16.81
C GLU A 855 -46.97 37.53 -15.30
N ALA A 856 -46.54 36.33 -14.88
CA ALA A 856 -46.31 35.99 -13.47
C ALA A 856 -45.21 36.86 -12.80
N ARG A 857 -44.37 37.51 -13.61
CA ARG A 857 -43.29 38.42 -13.21
C ARG A 857 -43.63 39.90 -13.47
N GLY A 858 -44.88 40.22 -13.76
CA GLY A 858 -45.39 41.59 -13.84
C GLY A 858 -45.21 42.31 -15.19
N PHE A 859 -44.81 41.61 -16.25
CA PHE A 859 -44.75 42.20 -17.60
C PHE A 859 -46.13 42.27 -18.25
N VAL A 860 -46.45 43.40 -18.88
CA VAL A 860 -47.59 43.52 -19.79
C VAL A 860 -47.19 42.96 -21.15
N CYS A 861 -47.74 41.79 -21.51
CA CYS A 861 -47.37 41.04 -22.70
C CYS A 861 -48.35 41.30 -23.87
N THR A 862 -47.84 41.88 -24.96
CA THR A 862 -48.60 42.15 -26.20
C THR A 862 -48.13 41.23 -27.32
N ASP A 863 -49.03 40.64 -28.09
CA ASP A 863 -48.64 39.83 -29.25
C ASP A 863 -48.15 40.73 -30.41
N LEU A 864 -47.14 40.25 -31.15
CA LEU A 864 -46.52 41.00 -32.23
C LEU A 864 -47.54 41.39 -33.31
N ALA A 865 -48.57 40.58 -33.55
CA ALA A 865 -49.68 40.91 -34.44
C ALA A 865 -50.29 42.28 -34.08
N ASP A 866 -50.69 42.44 -32.82
CA ASP A 866 -51.42 43.60 -32.29
C ASP A 866 -50.51 44.78 -31.90
N TRP A 867 -49.20 44.55 -31.74
CA TRP A 867 -48.22 45.58 -31.41
C TRP A 867 -48.23 46.80 -32.36
N GLY A 868 -48.67 46.61 -33.62
CA GLY A 868 -48.85 47.69 -34.60
C GLY A 868 -50.26 48.30 -34.66
N ALA A 869 -51.25 47.72 -33.98
CA ALA A 869 -52.64 48.21 -33.95
C ALA A 869 -52.86 49.30 -32.88
N VAL A 870 -51.95 49.39 -31.90
CA VAL A 870 -51.94 50.46 -30.89
C VAL A 870 -51.28 51.71 -31.50
N THR A 871 -52.08 52.57 -32.12
CA THR A 871 -51.63 53.89 -32.60
C THR A 871 -51.11 54.77 -31.44
N PRO A 872 -50.19 55.71 -31.71
CA PRO A 872 -49.43 56.44 -30.67
C PRO A 872 -50.23 57.58 -29.99
N ALA A 873 -51.43 57.26 -29.49
CA ALA A 873 -52.40 58.20 -28.93
C ALA A 873 -52.32 58.35 -27.39
N THR A 874 -51.15 58.15 -26.78
CA THR A 874 -50.94 58.40 -25.33
C THR A 874 -49.49 58.75 -24.93
N ARG A 875 -48.81 59.61 -25.70
CA ARG A 875 -47.66 60.38 -25.17
C ARG A 875 -48.15 61.64 -24.43
N GLY A 876 -48.92 61.43 -23.36
CA GLY A 876 -49.39 62.50 -22.46
C GLY A 876 -48.45 62.67 -21.27
N HIS A 877 -48.09 63.91 -20.93
CA HIS A 877 -47.37 64.22 -19.69
C HIS A 877 -48.21 63.83 -18.46
N PRO A 878 -47.62 63.23 -17.40
CA PRO A 878 -48.33 62.95 -16.16
C PRO A 878 -48.32 64.17 -15.24
N GLU A 879 -49.39 64.98 -15.26
CA GLU A 879 -49.64 65.91 -14.15
C GLU A 879 -50.36 65.21 -12.98
N ARG A 880 -49.57 64.90 -11.95
CA ARG A 880 -49.91 64.79 -10.51
C ARG A 880 -51.19 64.03 -10.11
N GLY A 881 -50.99 62.80 -9.62
CA GLY A 881 -52.02 61.98 -8.99
C GLY A 881 -51.51 60.98 -7.93
N GLY A 882 -50.54 61.35 -7.08
CA GLY A 882 -50.31 60.70 -5.77
C GLY A 882 -50.01 59.20 -5.70
N SER A 883 -48.90 58.73 -6.29
CA SER A 883 -48.05 57.63 -5.78
C SER A 883 -46.81 57.50 -6.69
N GLU A 884 -45.67 57.04 -6.16
CA GLU A 884 -44.39 57.01 -6.91
C GLU A 884 -44.31 55.87 -7.94
N PRO A 885 -43.49 56.02 -9.00
CA PRO A 885 -43.71 55.30 -10.26
C PRO A 885 -43.01 53.95 -10.35
N GLY A 886 -43.78 52.86 -10.24
CA GLY A 886 -43.40 51.58 -10.82
C GLY A 886 -43.52 51.63 -12.35
N SER A 887 -42.39 51.65 -13.08
CA SER A 887 -42.39 51.64 -14.55
C SER A 887 -42.99 50.32 -15.06
N VAL A 888 -44.16 50.37 -15.70
CA VAL A 888 -44.83 49.19 -16.26
C VAL A 888 -44.00 48.63 -17.41
N GLN A 889 -43.33 47.49 -17.17
CA GLN A 889 -42.50 46.84 -18.17
C GLN A 889 -43.37 46.11 -19.18
N ARG A 890 -43.01 46.22 -20.47
CA ARG A 890 -43.78 45.67 -21.59
C ARG A 890 -42.94 44.66 -22.36
N ALA A 891 -43.57 43.57 -22.76
CA ALA A 891 -42.96 42.55 -23.61
C ALA A 891 -43.79 42.35 -24.89
N VAL A 892 -43.10 42.25 -26.03
CA VAL A 892 -43.70 42.03 -27.35
C VAL A 892 -43.39 40.60 -27.77
N ILE A 893 -44.40 39.73 -27.76
CA ILE A 893 -44.22 38.29 -27.97
C ILE A 893 -44.62 37.89 -29.39
N GLY A 894 -43.75 37.17 -30.07
CA GLY A 894 -44.03 36.56 -31.37
C GLY A 894 -43.33 35.22 -31.53
N ASP A 895 -43.89 34.37 -32.38
CA ASP A 895 -43.19 33.20 -32.87
C ASP A 895 -42.23 33.54 -34.03
N LEU A 896 -41.49 32.53 -34.48
CA LEU A 896 -40.50 32.68 -35.55
C LEU A 896 -41.13 33.19 -36.87
N GLU A 897 -42.29 32.67 -37.25
CA GLU A 897 -42.95 33.00 -38.51
C GLU A 897 -43.47 34.44 -38.51
N THR A 898 -44.08 34.88 -37.41
CA THR A 898 -44.59 36.25 -37.26
C THR A 898 -43.45 37.28 -37.28
N TRP A 899 -42.31 36.97 -36.66
CA TRP A 899 -41.11 37.81 -36.73
C TRP A 899 -40.47 37.83 -38.13
N GLN A 900 -40.44 36.71 -38.84
CA GLN A 900 -39.94 36.64 -40.23
C GLN A 900 -40.84 37.37 -41.23
N GLY A 901 -42.17 37.30 -41.05
CA GLY A 901 -43.16 38.01 -41.87
C GLY A 901 -43.01 39.54 -41.82
N ARG A 902 -42.40 40.08 -40.75
CA ARG A 902 -42.03 41.50 -40.61
C ARG A 902 -40.54 41.71 -40.85
N PHE A 903 -40.09 41.35 -42.07
CA PHE A 903 -38.68 41.31 -42.45
C PHE A 903 -37.91 42.60 -42.09
N GLY A 904 -36.76 42.43 -41.43
CA GLY A 904 -35.88 43.55 -41.03
C GLY A 904 -36.42 44.44 -39.90
N VAL A 905 -37.57 44.14 -39.28
CA VAL A 905 -38.03 44.87 -38.07
C VAL A 905 -37.21 44.46 -36.85
N LEU A 906 -37.13 43.16 -36.55
CA LEU A 906 -36.37 42.64 -35.39
C LEU A 906 -34.89 43.06 -35.43
N SER A 907 -34.23 42.90 -36.59
CA SER A 907 -32.80 43.25 -36.76
C SER A 907 -32.51 44.75 -36.61
N ARG A 908 -33.46 45.64 -36.93
CA ARG A 908 -33.29 47.08 -36.66
C ARG A 908 -33.48 47.38 -35.19
N LEU A 909 -34.57 46.87 -34.60
CA LEU A 909 -34.91 47.15 -33.21
C LEU A 909 -33.95 46.51 -32.21
N SER A 910 -33.29 45.40 -32.53
CA SER A 910 -32.31 44.74 -31.65
C SER A 910 -31.10 45.62 -31.31
N ALA A 911 -30.82 46.68 -32.07
CA ALA A 911 -29.79 47.66 -31.71
C ALA A 911 -30.20 48.55 -30.51
N GLU A 912 -31.51 48.73 -30.29
CA GLU A 912 -32.07 49.62 -29.27
C GLU A 912 -32.73 48.82 -28.14
N HIS A 913 -33.34 47.69 -28.46
CA HIS A 913 -34.11 46.83 -27.56
C HIS A 913 -33.38 45.53 -27.25
N ARG A 914 -33.75 44.94 -26.10
CA ARG A 914 -33.28 43.61 -25.69
C ARG A 914 -34.18 42.56 -26.32
N VAL A 915 -33.59 41.42 -26.70
CA VAL A 915 -34.31 40.33 -27.37
C VAL A 915 -34.16 39.05 -26.58
N LEU A 916 -35.27 38.48 -26.11
CA LEU A 916 -35.33 37.16 -25.51
C LEU A 916 -35.63 36.12 -26.59
N LEU A 917 -34.78 35.10 -26.71
CA LEU A 917 -34.88 34.03 -27.69
C LEU A 917 -35.10 32.69 -26.96
N SER A 918 -36.25 32.06 -27.16
CA SER A 918 -36.61 30.78 -26.54
C SER A 918 -36.95 29.72 -27.60
N GLY A 919 -36.25 28.59 -27.55
CA GLY A 919 -36.40 27.50 -28.53
C GLY A 919 -35.96 27.85 -29.97
N VAL A 920 -35.10 28.86 -30.14
CA VAL A 920 -34.57 29.30 -31.44
C VAL A 920 -33.25 28.58 -31.72
N THR A 921 -33.15 27.90 -32.86
CA THR A 921 -31.95 27.19 -33.30
C THR A 921 -30.86 28.15 -33.80
N PRO A 922 -29.58 27.71 -33.88
CA PRO A 922 -28.49 28.57 -34.32
C PRO A 922 -28.60 29.02 -35.79
N ALA A 923 -29.32 28.28 -36.63
CA ALA A 923 -29.62 28.67 -38.01
C ALA A 923 -30.71 29.75 -38.07
N GLU A 924 -31.78 29.60 -37.29
CA GLU A 924 -32.87 30.58 -37.16
C GLU A 924 -32.36 31.90 -36.57
N HIS A 925 -31.53 31.83 -35.51
CA HIS A 925 -30.83 32.99 -34.93
C HIS A 925 -30.07 33.76 -36.01
N ARG A 926 -29.24 33.07 -36.81
CA ARG A 926 -28.43 33.69 -37.88
C ARG A 926 -29.28 34.27 -39.01
N SER A 927 -30.50 33.78 -39.21
CA SER A 927 -31.47 34.33 -40.16
C SER A 927 -32.10 35.63 -39.65
N LEU A 928 -32.54 35.65 -38.39
CA LEU A 928 -33.19 36.77 -37.72
C LEU A 928 -32.23 37.93 -37.41
N LEU A 929 -31.02 37.60 -36.94
CA LEU A 929 -30.04 38.50 -36.35
C LEU A 929 -28.68 38.31 -37.05
N ARG A 930 -28.60 38.79 -38.29
CA ARG A 930 -27.38 38.67 -39.10
C ARG A 930 -26.25 39.52 -38.52
N GLY A 931 -25.09 38.90 -38.32
CA GLY A 931 -23.87 39.57 -37.85
C GLY A 931 -23.58 39.39 -36.35
N ASP A 932 -24.55 38.90 -35.58
CA ASP A 932 -24.33 38.50 -34.19
C ASP A 932 -23.41 37.26 -34.07
N PRO A 933 -22.70 37.10 -32.94
CA PRO A 933 -21.94 35.88 -32.66
C PRO A 933 -22.84 34.65 -32.52
N LEU A 934 -22.23 33.46 -32.46
CA LEU A 934 -22.97 32.23 -32.19
C LEU A 934 -23.59 32.32 -30.78
N PRO A 935 -24.91 32.07 -30.62
CA PRO A 935 -25.57 32.17 -29.32
C PRO A 935 -25.05 31.14 -28.31
N PRO A 936 -25.25 31.36 -27.00
CA PRO A 936 -25.04 30.34 -25.96
C PRO A 936 -25.67 29.00 -26.33
N LEU A 937 -24.97 27.90 -26.03
CA LEU A 937 -25.49 26.55 -26.28
C LEU A 937 -26.72 26.28 -25.41
N ILE A 938 -27.87 26.03 -26.01
CA ILE A 938 -29.08 25.58 -25.30
C ILE A 938 -29.32 24.11 -25.67
N VAL A 939 -29.31 23.22 -24.68
CA VAL A 939 -29.63 21.79 -24.84
C VAL A 939 -31.08 21.55 -24.45
N ASP A 940 -31.57 22.20 -23.39
CA ASP A 940 -32.97 22.12 -22.95
C ASP A 940 -33.65 23.49 -22.99
N ALA A 941 -34.38 23.75 -24.08
CA ALA A 941 -35.14 24.99 -24.28
C ALA A 941 -36.31 25.19 -23.29
N SER A 942 -36.67 24.18 -22.49
CA SER A 942 -37.62 24.33 -21.38
C SER A 942 -36.96 24.87 -20.10
N ARG A 943 -35.62 24.78 -20.00
CA ARG A 943 -34.84 25.22 -18.83
C ARG A 943 -34.05 26.50 -19.06
N SER A 944 -33.66 26.76 -20.30
CA SER A 944 -32.76 27.87 -20.64
C SER A 944 -33.27 28.66 -21.85
N ALA A 945 -32.99 29.97 -21.87
CA ALA A 945 -33.25 30.88 -22.98
C ALA A 945 -32.03 31.79 -23.23
N VAL A 946 -31.95 32.43 -24.40
CA VAL A 946 -30.87 33.37 -24.73
C VAL A 946 -31.40 34.79 -24.65
N LEU A 947 -30.77 35.64 -23.84
CA LEU A 947 -30.99 37.07 -23.82
C LEU A 947 -29.92 37.77 -24.66
N ARG A 948 -30.38 38.59 -25.61
CA ARG A 948 -29.55 39.54 -26.33
C ARG A 948 -29.73 40.93 -25.72
N HIS A 949 -28.62 41.50 -25.25
CA HIS A 949 -28.55 42.90 -24.83
C HIS A 949 -28.51 43.82 -26.06
N SER A 950 -28.90 45.10 -25.90
CA SER A 950 -28.89 46.11 -26.98
C SER A 950 -27.51 46.26 -27.63
N ARG A 951 -26.43 46.10 -26.86
CA ARG A 951 -25.02 46.10 -27.31
C ARG A 951 -24.58 44.86 -28.10
N GLY A 952 -25.48 43.89 -28.36
CA GLY A 952 -25.16 42.65 -29.09
C GLY A 952 -24.47 41.56 -28.27
N VAL A 953 -24.34 41.75 -26.95
CA VAL A 953 -23.89 40.69 -26.03
C VAL A 953 -25.01 39.66 -25.87
N LEU A 954 -24.68 38.38 -26.00
CA LEU A 954 -25.59 37.25 -25.82
C LEU A 954 -25.28 36.55 -24.50
N GLU A 955 -26.30 36.30 -23.70
CA GLU A 955 -26.21 35.72 -22.35
C GLU A 955 -27.28 34.65 -22.17
N ARG A 956 -27.00 33.60 -21.39
CA ARG A 956 -27.98 32.56 -21.08
C ARG A 956 -28.75 32.90 -19.82
N ILE A 957 -30.07 32.88 -19.91
CA ILE A 957 -31.01 32.85 -18.79
C ILE A 957 -31.37 31.39 -18.48
N ARG A 958 -31.47 31.03 -17.20
CA ARG A 958 -32.06 29.77 -16.73
C ARG A 958 -33.37 30.05 -15.98
N TRP A 959 -34.42 29.28 -16.27
CA TRP A 959 -35.70 29.34 -15.53
C TRP A 959 -35.61 28.56 -14.23
N SER A 960 -36.15 29.13 -13.15
CA SER A 960 -36.22 28.49 -11.82
C SER A 960 -37.20 27.31 -11.80
N ASP A 961 -37.06 26.41 -10.81
CA ASP A 961 -37.94 25.23 -10.71
C ASP A 961 -39.42 25.56 -10.45
N GLN A 962 -39.72 26.73 -9.86
CA GLN A 962 -41.11 27.21 -9.74
C GLN A 962 -41.68 27.60 -11.11
N GLU A 963 -40.91 28.28 -11.96
CA GLU A 963 -41.34 28.65 -13.32
C GLU A 963 -41.55 27.42 -14.21
N ARG A 964 -40.75 26.37 -14.02
CA ARG A 964 -40.94 25.07 -14.70
C ARG A 964 -42.29 24.42 -14.37
N SER A 965 -42.89 24.72 -13.22
CA SER A 965 -44.25 24.24 -12.90
C SER A 965 -45.35 24.95 -13.71
N LEU A 966 -45.10 26.17 -14.20
CA LEU A 966 -46.02 26.95 -15.04
C LEU A 966 -46.03 26.51 -16.51
N SER A 967 -45.06 25.67 -16.92
CA SER A 967 -44.98 25.05 -18.25
C SER A 967 -45.75 23.73 -18.41
N GLY A 968 -46.51 23.30 -17.39
CA GLY A 968 -47.55 22.28 -17.56
C GLY A 968 -48.69 22.77 -18.48
N PRO A 969 -49.49 21.88 -19.09
CA PRO A 969 -50.59 22.25 -19.98
C PRO A 969 -51.63 23.17 -19.30
#